data_AF-A0A409WDR7-F1
#
_entry.id   AF-A0A409WDR7-F1
#
_cell.length_a   1.000
_cell.length_b   1.000
_cell.length_c   1.000
_cell.angle_alpha   90.00
_cell.angle_beta   90.00
_cell.angle_gamma   90.00
#
_symmetry.space_group_name_H-M   'P 1'
#
loop_
_entity.id
_entity.type
_entity.pdbx_description
1 polymer ?
#
loop_
_entity_poly.entity_id
_entity_poly.type
_entity_poly.pdbx_seq_one_letter_code
_entity_poly.pdbx_strand_id
1 'polypeptide(L)'
;MERMFLTRDSKFIILFFDNWALQDIISLGKVNRRCHQNPQHLMYMLSEEQHVLFGPAIFSFFDRRPFQAWPIDICIHVDSMGRFMTWLKKERFIYADGPSGIASFETAVLGELIRTPDVKLKSTGDRNSAEADRAAWGPYIFAKDASQLCRIKVYVVRCEPYRHVMSLRANWKVHKASCRQNRAGAGVLGWENAAMKFNNDYGNYAGTYAIGTVFRLSGTVGFEIPSHRKWKDIWHAYVCIVELQLVREEDQRGNITFKSRFLGAYPAKVEDYLHHRRLKNYRKSVDSLDWPVGVLLVSVLEPNGPFVNIVTAVRPLSKDDLVPPAVFIANMSKVYCLLRILAISKGSHLTQPQSPSSMQPLCSNFELILLKGDVSLILYLFDSWGPREIFTLSATNRRLYSIVRLYTRTRWNVKALIGRFTQHPSALLKLLNEGDGIIFGPAVTKFFDRTLNHPSIIDICLHGRLLENLLTFLEEEGYSYAGWNKRAINLEHYLWSKYAGTPTHELVSSGERNHDEAHRSAWGPYEFSRHAREETRRINLHIVRCEPYRHLLSMHSTGLMNMIAWNRAIALFPTSTFIYRRSFVSAQDSVPAKQHNSDYKIWFDSYATTRKINIVGLTHKVYNHVEIGQRFVGDHHCWIIPFFKDDETPSIRRKAEGLDGLAFEALDWRSGSTRTDSYLRLGEPRIWR
;
A
#
# COMPACT_ATOMS: atom_id res chain seq x y z
N MET A 1 -1.76 8.28 -2.50
CA MET A 1 -2.44 9.47 -3.04
C MET A 1 -1.53 10.68 -2.99
N GLU A 2 -1.08 11.14 -1.82
CA GLU A 2 -0.16 12.29 -1.70
C GLU A 2 1.15 12.13 -2.50
N ARG A 3 1.83 10.98 -2.39
CA ARG A 3 2.98 10.65 -3.28
C ARG A 3 2.63 10.56 -4.76
N MET A 4 1.37 10.29 -5.10
CA MET A 4 0.87 10.20 -6.48
C MET A 4 0.72 11.60 -7.10
N PHE A 5 0.33 12.59 -6.28
CA PHE A 5 0.26 14.01 -6.64
C PHE A 5 1.64 14.66 -6.76
N LEU A 6 2.61 14.18 -5.98
CA LEU A 6 3.97 14.76 -5.95
C LEU A 6 4.87 14.31 -7.12
N THR A 7 4.46 13.32 -7.92
CA THR A 7 5.33 12.71 -8.96
C THR A 7 4.81 12.89 -10.40
N ARG A 8 3.79 13.71 -10.65
CA ARG A 8 3.17 13.85 -11.99
C ARG A 8 3.10 15.31 -12.44
N ASP A 9 3.14 15.48 -13.76
CA ASP A 9 3.15 16.78 -14.45
C ASP A 9 1.83 17.55 -14.27
N SER A 10 1.92 18.87 -14.31
CA SER A 10 0.84 19.85 -14.22
C SER A 10 -0.34 19.58 -15.17
N LYS A 11 -0.09 18.99 -16.35
CA LYS A 11 -1.16 18.53 -17.27
C LYS A 11 -2.11 17.50 -16.65
N PHE A 12 -1.61 16.62 -15.77
CA PHE A 12 -2.46 15.64 -15.07
C PHE A 12 -3.34 16.30 -14.01
N ILE A 13 -2.82 17.33 -13.33
CA ILE A 13 -3.57 18.10 -12.32
C ILE A 13 -4.68 18.91 -12.99
N ILE A 14 -4.40 19.52 -14.14
CA ILE A 14 -5.37 20.30 -14.91
C ILE A 14 -6.49 19.40 -15.45
N LEU A 15 -6.16 18.25 -16.06
CA LEU A 15 -7.16 17.27 -16.51
C LEU A 15 -7.98 16.66 -15.36
N PHE A 16 -7.43 16.60 -14.15
CA PHE A 16 -8.12 16.12 -12.96
C PHE A 16 -9.12 17.15 -12.42
N PHE A 17 -8.83 18.45 -12.53
CA PHE A 17 -9.74 19.53 -12.12
C PHE A 17 -10.73 19.95 -13.21
N ASP A 18 -10.40 19.82 -14.49
CA ASP A 18 -11.29 20.13 -15.62
C ASP A 18 -12.48 19.16 -15.72
N ASN A 19 -12.40 18.00 -15.07
CA ASN A 19 -13.50 17.04 -14.97
C ASN A 19 -14.43 17.27 -13.77
N TRP A 20 -14.24 18.34 -12.99
CA TRP A 20 -15.20 18.78 -11.96
C TRP A 20 -16.15 19.82 -12.53
N ALA A 21 -17.45 19.54 -12.45
CA ALA A 21 -18.49 20.38 -13.04
C ALA A 21 -18.62 21.73 -12.30
N LEU A 22 -18.89 22.79 -13.09
CA LEU A 22 -19.31 24.14 -12.67
C LEU A 22 -20.40 24.15 -11.58
N GLN A 23 -21.15 23.06 -11.41
CA GLN A 23 -22.14 22.85 -10.33
C GLN A 23 -21.56 22.86 -8.92
N ASP A 24 -20.30 22.45 -8.71
CA ASP A 24 -19.67 22.44 -7.38
C ASP A 24 -19.27 23.87 -6.95
N ILE A 25 -18.94 24.74 -7.90
CA ILE A 25 -18.68 26.16 -7.69
C ILE A 25 -20.00 26.93 -7.45
N ILE A 26 -21.08 26.55 -8.14
CA ILE A 26 -22.44 27.09 -7.90
C ILE A 26 -22.98 26.69 -6.51
N SER A 27 -22.49 25.59 -5.92
CA SER A 27 -22.89 25.15 -4.58
C SER A 27 -22.38 26.07 -3.46
N LEU A 28 -21.29 26.82 -3.68
CA LEU A 28 -20.87 27.93 -2.82
C LEU A 28 -21.90 29.06 -2.78
N GLY A 29 -22.58 29.34 -3.90
CA GLY A 29 -23.64 30.34 -4.00
C GLY A 29 -25.01 29.87 -3.48
N LYS A 30 -25.31 28.56 -3.53
CA LYS A 30 -26.62 28.01 -3.14
C LYS A 30 -26.82 27.88 -1.63
N VAL A 31 -25.76 27.65 -0.84
CA VAL A 31 -25.87 27.40 0.61
C VAL A 31 -26.04 28.69 1.43
N ASN A 32 -25.85 29.88 0.82
CA ASN A 32 -25.91 31.15 1.55
C ASN A 32 -26.81 32.22 0.88
N ARG A 33 -28.06 31.87 0.55
CA ARG A 33 -29.08 32.83 0.07
C ARG A 33 -29.39 33.99 1.05
N ARG A 34 -28.89 33.96 2.30
CA ARG A 34 -29.11 35.03 3.29
C ARG A 34 -27.97 36.06 3.38
N CYS A 35 -26.75 35.73 2.94
CA CYS A 35 -25.61 36.67 3.11
C CYS A 35 -25.44 37.65 1.96
N HIS A 36 -25.85 37.34 0.73
CA HIS A 36 -25.49 38.16 -0.43
C HIS A 36 -26.64 38.38 -1.41
N GLN A 37 -26.87 39.64 -1.80
CA GLN A 37 -27.66 39.97 -2.97
C GLN A 37 -26.80 39.94 -4.26
N ASN A 38 -25.47 40.00 -4.15
CA ASN A 38 -24.57 39.93 -5.32
C ASN A 38 -23.22 39.22 -5.01
N PRO A 39 -23.14 37.89 -5.16
CA PRO A 39 -21.93 37.10 -4.87
C PRO A 39 -20.74 37.40 -5.79
N GLN A 40 -20.95 38.00 -6.96
CA GLN A 40 -19.87 38.35 -7.90
C GLN A 40 -18.96 39.45 -7.34
N HIS A 41 -19.50 40.38 -6.55
CA HIS A 41 -18.72 41.48 -5.97
C HIS A 41 -17.76 41.00 -4.87
N LEU A 42 -18.19 40.06 -4.03
CA LEU A 42 -17.31 39.45 -3.02
C LEU A 42 -16.19 38.63 -3.69
N MET A 43 -16.51 37.90 -4.76
CA MET A 43 -15.51 37.14 -5.51
C MET A 43 -14.48 38.06 -6.18
N TYR A 44 -14.91 39.20 -6.73
CA TYR A 44 -14.00 40.23 -7.27
C TYR A 44 -13.03 40.76 -6.19
N MET A 45 -13.54 41.06 -4.98
CA MET A 45 -12.66 41.49 -3.88
C MET A 45 -11.68 40.41 -3.41
N LEU A 46 -12.08 39.14 -3.45
CA LEU A 46 -11.20 38.03 -3.10
C LEU A 46 -10.11 37.80 -4.16
N SER A 47 -10.40 38.03 -5.44
CA SER A 47 -9.45 37.80 -6.54
C SER A 47 -8.49 38.97 -6.77
N GLU A 48 -8.99 40.21 -6.75
CA GLU A 48 -8.20 41.40 -7.12
C GLU A 48 -7.51 42.05 -5.92
N GLU A 49 -8.12 42.01 -4.73
CA GLU A 49 -7.58 42.69 -3.54
C GLU A 49 -6.83 41.76 -2.58
N GLN A 50 -6.59 40.51 -3.01
CA GLN A 50 -5.84 39.48 -2.28
C GLN A 50 -6.33 39.24 -0.84
N HIS A 51 -7.63 39.44 -0.59
CA HIS A 51 -8.24 39.11 0.70
C HIS A 51 -8.27 37.60 0.92
N VAL A 52 -7.99 37.17 2.16
CA VAL A 52 -7.94 35.74 2.48
C VAL A 52 -9.01 35.39 3.50
N LEU A 53 -9.93 34.51 3.10
CA LEU A 53 -10.87 33.87 4.02
C LEU A 53 -10.15 32.74 4.74
N PHE A 54 -10.27 32.70 6.06
CA PHE A 54 -9.70 31.63 6.88
C PHE A 54 -10.62 31.29 8.06
N GLY A 55 -10.15 30.42 8.95
CA GLY A 55 -10.86 30.10 10.19
C GLY A 55 -11.94 29.01 10.10
N PRO A 56 -12.61 28.71 11.23
CA PRO A 56 -13.44 27.51 11.41
C PRO A 56 -14.62 27.39 10.44
N ALA A 57 -15.18 28.52 9.99
CA ALA A 57 -16.30 28.56 9.05
C ALA A 57 -15.92 27.98 7.67
N ILE A 58 -14.73 28.33 7.17
CA ILE A 58 -14.20 27.84 5.90
C ILE A 58 -13.83 26.36 5.99
N PHE A 59 -13.27 25.91 7.12
CA PHE A 59 -13.00 24.48 7.33
C PHE A 59 -14.28 23.64 7.41
N SER A 60 -15.32 24.14 8.09
CA SER A 60 -16.62 23.46 8.16
C SER A 60 -17.28 23.30 6.80
N PHE A 61 -17.08 24.27 5.90
CA PHE A 61 -17.50 24.21 4.50
C PHE A 61 -16.79 23.06 3.75
N PHE A 62 -15.46 22.96 3.84
CA PHE A 62 -14.71 21.85 3.21
C PHE A 62 -15.04 20.48 3.82
N ASP A 63 -15.39 20.43 5.11
CA ASP A 63 -15.76 19.20 5.82
C ASP A 63 -17.23 18.78 5.63
N ARG A 64 -18.04 19.53 4.86
CA ARG A 64 -19.49 19.31 4.67
C ARG A 64 -20.28 19.20 5.99
N ARG A 65 -19.81 19.84 7.06
CA ARG A 65 -20.54 19.91 8.33
C ARG A 65 -21.64 20.97 8.23
N PRO A 66 -22.78 20.82 8.95
CA PRO A 66 -23.76 21.90 9.05
C PRO A 66 -23.05 23.17 9.54
N PHE A 67 -23.31 24.28 8.86
CA PHE A 67 -22.69 25.57 9.15
C PHE A 67 -23.12 26.02 10.55
N GLN A 68 -22.30 25.72 11.56
CA GLN A 68 -22.46 26.27 12.88
C GLN A 68 -22.25 27.81 12.79
N ALA A 69 -22.86 28.59 13.68
CA ALA A 69 -22.82 30.05 13.68
C ALA A 69 -21.42 30.61 14.05
N TRP A 70 -20.39 30.18 13.33
CA TRP A 70 -19.04 30.68 13.45
C TRP A 70 -18.89 31.96 12.63
N PRO A 71 -18.22 32.99 13.17
CA PRO A 71 -17.82 34.13 12.36
C PRO A 71 -16.93 33.69 11.21
N ILE A 72 -17.07 34.35 10.06
CA ILE A 72 -16.14 34.21 8.94
C ILE A 72 -14.91 35.04 9.26
N ASP A 73 -13.73 34.41 9.37
CA ASP A 73 -12.47 35.14 9.56
C ASP A 73 -11.94 35.61 8.20
N ILE A 74 -11.67 36.91 8.07
CA ILE A 74 -11.18 37.56 6.86
C ILE A 74 -9.91 38.34 7.20
N CYS A 75 -8.83 38.06 6.47
CA CYS A 75 -7.59 38.81 6.55
C CYS A 75 -7.53 39.79 5.37
N ILE A 76 -7.40 41.09 5.66
CA ILE A 76 -7.31 42.14 4.65
C ILE A 76 -5.98 42.90 4.75
N HIS A 77 -5.51 43.40 3.63
CA HIS A 77 -4.38 44.33 3.61
C HIS A 77 -4.85 45.71 4.08
N VAL A 78 -4.01 46.45 4.79
CA VAL A 78 -4.34 47.80 5.28
C VAL A 78 -4.74 48.74 4.14
N ASP A 79 -4.11 48.63 2.96
CA ASP A 79 -4.43 49.47 1.79
C ASP A 79 -5.80 49.17 1.17
N SER A 80 -6.32 47.96 1.37
CA SER A 80 -7.66 47.56 0.90
C SER A 80 -8.77 47.94 1.87
N MET A 81 -8.42 48.48 3.05
CA MET A 81 -9.37 48.77 4.13
C MET A 81 -10.51 49.69 3.69
N GLY A 82 -10.22 50.76 2.95
CA GLY A 82 -11.26 51.71 2.50
C GLY A 82 -12.30 51.07 1.58
N ARG A 83 -11.84 50.23 0.65
CA ARG A 83 -12.71 49.49 -0.28
C ARG A 83 -13.53 48.43 0.47
N PHE A 84 -12.88 47.69 1.36
CA PHE A 84 -13.55 46.69 2.20
C PHE A 84 -14.61 47.29 3.14
N MET A 85 -14.36 48.45 3.73
CA MET A 85 -15.32 49.16 4.58
C MET A 85 -16.51 49.70 3.79
N THR A 86 -16.28 50.19 2.57
CA THR A 86 -17.36 50.59 1.66
C THR A 86 -18.26 49.41 1.34
N TRP A 87 -17.67 48.23 1.12
CA TRP A 87 -18.42 47.00 0.91
C TRP A 87 -19.21 46.57 2.15
N LEU A 88 -18.60 46.56 3.35
CA LEU A 88 -19.30 46.22 4.59
C LEU A 88 -20.52 47.13 4.82
N LYS A 89 -20.37 48.45 4.60
CA LYS A 89 -21.46 49.43 4.71
C LYS A 89 -22.57 49.14 3.69
N LYS A 90 -22.21 48.85 2.43
CA LYS A 90 -23.16 48.49 1.36
C LYS A 90 -23.96 47.23 1.70
N GLU A 91 -23.32 46.23 2.29
CA GLU A 91 -23.94 44.98 2.73
C GLU A 91 -24.61 45.08 4.11
N ARG A 92 -24.69 46.29 4.69
CA ARG A 92 -25.31 46.60 5.99
C ARG A 92 -24.67 45.89 7.19
N PHE A 93 -23.36 45.65 7.15
CA PHE A 93 -22.61 45.21 8.32
C PHE A 93 -22.29 46.41 9.22
N ILE A 94 -22.58 46.27 10.51
CA ILE A 94 -22.24 47.23 11.57
C ILE A 94 -21.07 46.70 12.39
N TYR A 95 -20.19 47.58 12.84
CA TYR A 95 -19.11 47.25 13.76
C TYR A 95 -19.71 46.89 15.12
N ALA A 96 -19.50 45.65 15.55
CA ALA A 96 -20.18 45.06 16.70
C ALA A 96 -19.28 44.94 17.93
N ASP A 97 -17.99 44.63 17.73
CA ASP A 97 -17.05 44.41 18.83
C ASP A 97 -15.59 44.61 18.37
N GLY A 98 -14.72 45.03 19.30
CA GLY A 98 -13.28 45.19 19.09
C GLY A 98 -12.59 45.75 20.35
N PRO A 99 -11.40 46.35 20.24
CA PRO A 99 -10.66 46.80 21.42
C PRO A 99 -11.46 47.80 22.26
N SER A 100 -11.43 47.63 23.59
CA SER A 100 -12.20 48.43 24.53
C SER A 100 -11.89 49.94 24.42
N GLY A 101 -12.94 50.76 24.39
CA GLY A 101 -12.82 52.23 24.37
C GLY A 101 -12.67 52.85 22.98
N ILE A 102 -12.88 52.08 21.90
CA ILE A 102 -12.78 52.59 20.53
C ILE A 102 -14.15 52.67 19.86
N ALA A 103 -14.54 53.87 19.43
CA ALA A 103 -15.87 54.17 18.91
C ALA A 103 -16.15 53.63 17.49
N SER A 104 -15.10 53.33 16.70
CA SER A 104 -15.25 52.79 15.35
C SER A 104 -14.05 51.95 14.93
N PHE A 105 -14.26 51.10 13.92
CA PHE A 105 -13.19 50.33 13.30
C PHE A 105 -12.08 51.21 12.71
N GLU A 106 -12.45 52.30 12.03
CA GLU A 106 -11.49 53.25 11.45
C GLU A 106 -10.60 53.87 12.53
N THR A 107 -11.19 54.25 13.68
CA THR A 107 -10.44 54.79 14.82
C THR A 107 -9.50 53.73 15.41
N ALA A 108 -9.93 52.46 15.42
CA ALA A 108 -9.11 51.37 15.95
C ALA A 108 -7.88 51.12 15.10
N VAL A 109 -8.07 51.03 13.78
CA VAL A 109 -6.96 50.80 12.85
C VAL A 109 -6.04 52.01 12.80
N LEU A 110 -6.56 53.25 12.79
CA LEU A 110 -5.74 54.46 12.87
C LEU A 110 -4.92 54.52 14.15
N GLY A 111 -5.51 54.15 15.30
CA GLY A 111 -4.80 54.05 16.56
C GLY A 111 -3.63 53.07 16.52
N GLU A 112 -3.83 51.89 15.93
CA GLU A 112 -2.76 50.90 15.71
C GLU A 112 -1.72 51.39 14.70
N LEU A 113 -2.12 52.12 13.67
CA LEU A 113 -1.22 52.68 12.68
C LEU A 113 -0.29 53.74 13.30
N ILE A 114 -0.82 54.60 14.17
CA ILE A 114 -0.07 55.63 14.92
C ILE A 114 0.86 55.00 15.96
N ARG A 115 0.42 53.94 16.66
CA ARG A 115 1.22 53.26 17.69
C ARG A 115 2.38 52.45 17.12
N THR A 116 2.37 52.15 15.83
CA THR A 116 3.39 51.29 15.23
C THR A 116 4.53 52.14 14.64
N PRO A 117 5.77 52.06 15.17
CA PRO A 117 6.88 52.92 14.76
C PRO A 117 7.26 52.79 13.27
N ASP A 118 7.76 53.89 12.68
CA ASP A 118 8.08 53.99 11.24
C ASP A 118 9.06 52.93 10.72
N VAL A 119 10.00 52.48 11.57
CA VAL A 119 10.94 51.39 11.22
C VAL A 119 10.20 50.09 10.88
N LYS A 120 9.01 49.88 11.47
CA LYS A 120 8.15 48.73 11.21
C LYS A 120 7.22 48.92 10.00
N LEU A 121 7.08 50.13 9.46
CA LEU A 121 6.31 50.38 8.23
C LEU A 121 7.02 49.87 6.97
N LYS A 122 8.35 49.67 7.01
CA LYS A 122 9.17 49.22 5.86
C LYS A 122 9.40 47.71 5.80
N SER A 123 8.84 46.92 6.72
CA SER A 123 9.00 45.46 6.75
C SER A 123 8.20 44.80 5.61
N THR A 124 8.89 44.20 4.64
CA THR A 124 8.32 43.46 3.49
C THR A 124 7.61 42.15 3.85
N GLY A 125 7.49 41.82 5.14
CA GLY A 125 6.90 40.56 5.60
C GLY A 125 7.77 39.34 5.32
N ASP A 126 9.07 39.52 5.06
CA ASP A 126 10.01 38.42 4.89
C ASP A 126 10.19 37.62 6.20
N ARG A 127 10.53 36.33 6.06
CA ARG A 127 10.62 35.35 7.15
C ARG A 127 11.49 35.77 8.35
N ASN A 128 12.37 36.76 8.16
CA ASN A 128 13.31 37.25 9.17
C ASN A 128 12.80 38.45 9.98
N SER A 129 11.59 38.96 9.72
CA SER A 129 10.97 40.02 10.52
C SER A 129 10.53 39.49 11.91
N ALA A 130 10.56 40.32 12.95
CA ALA A 130 10.16 39.86 14.30
C ALA A 130 8.67 39.47 14.32
N GLU A 131 8.27 38.55 15.22
CA GLU A 131 6.87 38.11 15.35
C GLU A 131 5.92 39.28 15.64
N ALA A 132 6.38 40.27 16.40
CA ALA A 132 5.67 41.51 16.66
C ALA A 132 5.40 42.36 15.40
N ASP A 133 6.21 42.21 14.34
CA ASP A 133 6.04 42.93 13.07
C ASP A 133 5.08 42.21 12.12
N ARG A 134 4.77 40.94 12.42
CA ARG A 134 3.86 40.09 11.66
C ARG A 134 2.47 40.00 12.30
N ALA A 135 2.25 40.59 13.47
CA ALA A 135 0.96 40.52 14.15
C ALA A 135 -0.13 41.23 13.33
N ALA A 136 -1.29 40.60 13.21
CA ALA A 136 -2.47 41.27 12.66
C ALA A 136 -3.08 42.20 13.70
N TRP A 137 -3.65 43.31 13.23
CA TRP A 137 -4.53 44.14 14.04
C TRP A 137 -5.93 43.52 14.08
N GLY A 138 -6.51 43.40 15.27
CA GLY A 138 -7.82 42.78 15.50
C GLY A 138 -7.75 41.56 16.43
N PRO A 139 -8.79 40.70 16.44
CA PRO A 139 -9.93 40.71 15.53
C PRO A 139 -10.90 41.86 15.75
N TYR A 140 -11.45 42.38 14.66
CA TYR A 140 -12.55 43.34 14.63
C TYR A 140 -13.83 42.62 14.17
N ILE A 141 -14.92 42.73 14.93
CA ILE A 141 -16.14 41.96 14.67
C ILE A 141 -17.19 42.86 14.04
N PHE A 142 -17.72 42.43 12.90
CA PHE A 142 -18.85 43.05 12.22
C PHE A 142 -20.05 42.11 12.23
N ALA A 143 -21.26 42.64 12.36
CA ALA A 143 -22.51 41.87 12.32
C ALA A 143 -23.55 42.56 11.42
N LYS A 144 -24.42 41.80 10.76
CA LYS A 144 -25.44 42.35 9.84
C LYS A 144 -26.71 42.83 10.55
N ASP A 145 -26.96 42.34 11.75
CA ASP A 145 -28.14 42.64 12.56
C ASP A 145 -27.84 42.50 14.06
N ALA A 146 -28.76 42.98 14.90
CA ALA A 146 -28.68 42.88 16.36
C ALA A 146 -28.71 41.42 16.86
N SER A 147 -29.22 40.48 16.06
CA SER A 147 -29.22 39.05 16.42
C SER A 147 -27.82 38.43 16.34
N GLN A 148 -26.87 39.12 15.68
CA GLN A 148 -25.49 38.70 15.48
C GLN A 148 -25.36 37.28 14.91
N LEU A 149 -26.35 36.83 14.10
CA LEU A 149 -26.35 35.51 13.48
C LEU A 149 -25.32 35.40 12.35
N CYS A 150 -25.03 36.51 11.67
CA CYS A 150 -23.96 36.61 10.68
C CYS A 150 -22.87 37.54 11.22
N ARG A 151 -21.70 36.97 11.52
CA ARG A 151 -20.54 37.73 12.02
C ARG A 151 -19.35 37.57 11.08
N ILE A 152 -18.61 38.65 10.89
CA ILE A 152 -17.33 38.66 10.18
C ILE A 152 -16.27 39.13 11.18
N LYS A 153 -15.19 38.36 11.31
CA LYS A 153 -14.00 38.74 12.05
C LYS A 153 -12.95 39.22 11.07
N VAL A 154 -12.58 40.48 11.17
CA VAL A 154 -11.64 41.13 10.27
C VAL A 154 -10.31 41.26 10.98
N TYR A 155 -9.25 40.81 10.32
CA TYR A 155 -7.86 40.95 10.71
C TYR A 155 -7.19 41.85 9.67
N VAL A 156 -6.58 42.93 10.12
CA VAL A 156 -5.90 43.88 9.23
C VAL A 156 -4.41 43.64 9.34
N VAL A 157 -3.74 43.44 8.19
CA VAL A 157 -2.31 43.17 8.13
C VAL A 157 -1.61 44.15 7.18
N ARG A 158 -0.31 44.35 7.41
CA ARG A 158 0.57 45.19 6.56
C ARG A 158 1.35 44.40 5.52
N CYS A 159 1.35 43.08 5.62
CA CYS A 159 1.97 42.19 4.64
C CYS A 159 0.89 41.49 3.82
N GLU A 160 1.26 40.84 2.73
CA GLU A 160 0.31 40.04 1.93
C GLU A 160 -0.54 39.12 2.84
N PRO A 161 -1.88 39.27 2.85
CA PRO A 161 -2.76 38.51 3.74
C PRO A 161 -2.54 37.00 3.67
N TYR A 162 -2.21 36.48 2.49
CA TYR A 162 -1.86 35.08 2.27
C TYR A 162 -0.62 34.64 3.05
N ARG A 163 0.47 35.43 3.01
CA ARG A 163 1.70 35.14 3.76
C ARG A 163 1.44 35.16 5.27
N HIS A 164 0.65 36.12 5.75
CA HIS A 164 0.27 36.19 7.16
C HIS A 164 -0.46 34.93 7.61
N VAL A 165 -1.54 34.54 6.90
CA VAL A 165 -2.34 33.35 7.24
C VAL A 165 -1.50 32.07 7.17
N MET A 166 -0.57 31.96 6.21
CA MET A 166 0.35 30.82 6.11
C MET A 166 1.36 30.77 7.26
N SER A 167 1.78 31.91 7.81
CA SER A 167 2.65 31.95 8.99
C SER A 167 1.95 31.46 10.26
N LEU A 168 0.65 31.76 10.43
CA LEU A 168 -0.15 31.30 11.56
C LEU A 168 -0.34 29.77 11.58
N ARG A 169 -0.35 29.12 10.40
CA ARG A 169 -0.48 27.65 10.30
C ARG A 169 0.66 26.89 10.96
N ALA A 170 1.86 27.47 11.07
CA ALA A 170 3.02 26.79 11.64
C ALA A 170 2.91 26.58 13.17
N ASN A 171 2.23 27.48 13.90
CA ASN A 171 2.20 27.49 15.38
C ASN A 171 0.83 27.17 16.01
N TRP A 172 -0.21 26.97 15.20
CA TRP A 172 -1.60 26.93 15.65
C TRP A 172 -1.97 25.75 16.57
N LYS A 173 -1.35 24.58 16.39
CA LYS A 173 -1.67 23.38 17.19
C LYS A 173 -1.21 23.49 18.65
N VAL A 174 -0.09 24.17 18.90
CA VAL A 174 0.56 24.26 20.22
C VAL A 174 -0.05 25.36 21.08
N HIS A 175 -0.27 26.53 20.49
CA HIS A 175 -0.81 27.70 21.20
C HIS A 175 -2.24 27.45 21.73
N LYS A 176 -3.08 26.72 20.97
CA LYS A 176 -4.46 26.41 21.36
C LYS A 176 -4.56 25.48 22.57
N ALA A 177 -3.62 24.54 22.73
CA ALA A 177 -3.56 23.66 23.91
C ALA A 177 -3.12 24.42 25.16
N SER A 178 -2.09 25.28 25.05
CA SER A 178 -1.56 26.05 26.18
C SER A 178 -2.56 27.10 26.71
N CYS A 179 -3.26 27.81 25.82
CA CYS A 179 -4.27 28.80 26.22
C CYS A 179 -5.51 28.18 26.87
N ARG A 180 -5.85 26.92 26.56
CA ARG A 180 -6.99 26.21 27.19
C ARG A 180 -6.63 25.62 28.55
N GLN A 181 -5.41 25.11 28.74
CA GLN A 181 -4.94 24.63 30.05
C GLN A 181 -4.86 25.75 31.08
N ASN A 182 -4.45 26.97 30.68
CA ASN A 182 -4.43 28.12 31.60
C ASN A 182 -5.83 28.60 32.00
N ARG A 183 -6.88 28.28 31.22
CA ARG A 183 -8.29 28.52 31.60
C ARG A 183 -8.90 27.36 32.40
N ALA A 184 -8.38 26.14 32.24
CA ALA A 184 -8.89 24.93 32.89
C ALA A 184 -8.35 24.70 34.32
N GLY A 185 -7.80 25.73 34.97
CA GLY A 185 -7.43 25.71 36.40
C GLY A 185 -8.61 25.54 37.38
N ALA A 186 -9.81 25.22 36.89
CA ALA A 186 -10.99 24.93 37.69
C ALA A 186 -11.34 23.45 37.56
N GLY A 187 -11.04 22.68 38.62
CA GLY A 187 -11.57 21.33 38.85
C GLY A 187 -10.88 20.22 38.06
N VAL A 188 -10.17 19.36 38.77
CA VAL A 188 -9.55 18.12 38.25
C VAL A 188 -10.64 17.18 37.76
N LEU A 189 -11.07 17.34 36.50
CA LEU A 189 -11.84 16.33 35.78
C LEU A 189 -10.99 15.06 35.75
N GLY A 190 -11.56 13.89 36.07
CA GLY A 190 -10.85 12.60 36.24
C GLY A 190 -10.11 12.04 35.01
N TRP A 191 -9.83 12.85 33.99
CA TRP A 191 -9.15 12.49 32.75
C TRP A 191 -7.67 12.13 32.90
N GLU A 192 -6.99 12.67 33.91
CA GLU A 192 -5.56 12.41 34.18
C GLU A 192 -5.41 10.98 34.68
N ASN A 193 -6.33 10.56 35.56
CA ASN A 193 -6.41 9.19 36.04
C ASN A 193 -6.67 8.21 34.88
N ALA A 194 -7.49 8.59 33.89
CA ALA A 194 -7.74 7.75 32.72
C ALA A 194 -6.48 7.57 31.85
N ALA A 195 -5.76 8.66 31.57
CA ALA A 195 -4.52 8.61 30.80
C ALA A 195 -3.42 7.85 31.56
N MET A 196 -3.29 8.07 32.87
CA MET A 196 -2.33 7.35 33.72
C MET A 196 -2.68 5.86 33.83
N LYS A 197 -3.96 5.51 33.91
CA LYS A 197 -4.41 4.12 33.86
C LYS A 197 -4.04 3.46 32.53
N PHE A 198 -4.25 4.15 31.40
CA PHE A 198 -3.81 3.66 30.09
C PHE A 198 -2.29 3.44 30.06
N ASN A 199 -1.51 4.38 30.61
CA ASN A 199 -0.07 4.24 30.71
C ASN A 199 0.29 2.99 31.53
N ASN A 200 -0.33 2.78 32.68
CA ASN A 200 -0.01 1.64 33.54
C ASN A 200 -0.36 0.30 32.86
N ASP A 201 -1.52 0.23 32.21
CA ASP A 201 -2.01 -0.99 31.58
C ASP A 201 -1.28 -1.32 30.26
N TYR A 202 -0.89 -0.30 29.48
CA TYR A 202 -0.43 -0.48 28.09
C TYR A 202 0.88 0.22 27.77
N GLY A 203 1.51 0.91 28.72
CA GLY A 203 2.68 1.74 28.47
C GLY A 203 3.91 0.97 28.00
N ASN A 204 4.03 -0.32 28.33
CA ASN A 204 5.11 -1.16 27.81
C ASN A 204 4.95 -1.37 26.29
N TYR A 205 3.73 -1.69 25.82
CA TYR A 205 3.44 -1.81 24.39
C TYR A 205 3.57 -0.48 23.65
N ALA A 206 3.10 0.61 24.27
CA ALA A 206 3.28 1.95 23.74
C ALA A 206 4.78 2.31 23.63
N GLY A 207 5.58 1.91 24.62
CA GLY A 207 7.04 2.08 24.63
C GLY A 207 7.73 1.31 23.49
N THR A 208 7.42 0.02 23.29
CA THR A 208 7.96 -0.77 22.17
C THR A 208 7.62 -0.15 20.82
N TYR A 209 6.37 0.31 20.65
CA TYR A 209 5.95 1.00 19.43
C TYR A 209 6.65 2.35 19.26
N ALA A 210 6.83 3.09 20.36
CA ALA A 210 7.48 4.40 20.41
C ALA A 210 8.95 4.33 19.97
N ILE A 211 9.68 3.28 20.35
CA ILE A 211 11.05 3.07 19.88
C ILE A 211 11.06 2.94 18.36
N GLY A 212 10.22 2.07 17.79
CA GLY A 212 10.15 1.86 16.34
C GLY A 212 9.82 3.14 15.56
N THR A 213 8.83 3.92 16.02
CA THR A 213 8.45 5.18 15.36
C THR A 213 9.54 6.25 15.44
N VAL A 214 10.10 6.48 16.63
CA VAL A 214 11.08 7.55 16.88
C VAL A 214 12.40 7.27 16.16
N PHE A 215 12.90 6.04 16.23
CA PHE A 215 14.13 5.68 15.52
C PHE A 215 13.99 5.78 14.00
N ARG A 216 12.83 5.39 13.46
CA ARG A 216 12.52 5.61 12.04
C ARG A 216 12.52 7.09 11.66
N LEU A 217 11.93 7.96 12.48
CA LEU A 217 11.90 9.40 12.22
C LEU A 217 13.29 10.05 12.35
N SER A 218 14.09 9.61 13.32
CA SER A 218 15.45 10.13 13.55
C SER A 218 16.46 9.76 12.45
N GLY A 219 16.09 8.89 11.50
CA GLY A 219 16.98 8.35 10.47
C GLY A 219 17.93 7.25 10.97
N THR A 220 17.84 6.83 12.24
CA THR A 220 18.72 5.83 12.84
C THR A 220 18.09 4.44 12.73
N VAL A 221 18.16 3.81 11.56
CA VAL A 221 17.52 2.50 11.24
C VAL A 221 18.54 1.35 11.21
N GLY A 222 19.58 1.43 12.04
CA GLY A 222 20.66 0.42 12.08
C GLY A 222 20.26 -0.92 12.70
N PHE A 223 21.00 -1.97 12.34
CA PHE A 223 21.02 -3.27 13.04
C PHE A 223 21.97 -3.28 14.24
N GLU A 224 22.65 -2.17 14.51
CA GLU A 224 23.45 -1.98 15.71
C GLU A 224 22.64 -1.22 16.76
N ILE A 225 22.84 -1.58 18.03
CA ILE A 225 22.25 -0.87 19.16
C ILE A 225 23.00 0.48 19.29
N PRO A 226 22.31 1.64 19.24
CA PRO A 226 22.94 2.93 19.44
C PRO A 226 23.65 3.00 20.79
N SER A 227 24.73 3.78 20.88
CA SER A 227 25.33 4.08 22.18
C SER A 227 24.30 4.72 23.13
N HIS A 228 24.43 4.49 24.44
CA HIS A 228 23.50 5.03 25.44
C HIS A 228 23.36 6.56 25.36
N ARG A 229 24.46 7.27 25.09
CA ARG A 229 24.45 8.71 24.81
C ARG A 229 23.61 9.05 23.58
N LYS A 230 23.84 8.37 22.45
CA LYS A 230 23.07 8.58 21.22
C LYS A 230 21.58 8.28 21.41
N TRP A 231 21.25 7.27 22.21
CA TRP A 231 19.88 6.95 22.59
C TRP A 231 19.23 8.11 23.36
N LYS A 232 19.90 8.65 24.38
CA LYS A 232 19.42 9.83 25.12
C LYS A 232 19.27 11.05 24.21
N ASP A 233 20.23 11.32 23.33
CA ASP A 233 20.16 12.44 22.38
C ASP A 233 18.93 12.36 21.47
N ILE A 234 18.58 11.15 21.01
CA ILE A 234 17.38 10.92 20.20
C ILE A 234 16.13 11.24 21.02
N TRP A 235 16.03 10.80 22.28
CA TRP A 235 14.88 11.08 23.13
C TRP A 235 14.82 12.51 23.68
N HIS A 236 15.94 13.26 23.69
CA HIS A 236 15.96 14.70 23.94
C HIS A 236 15.33 15.52 22.82
N ALA A 237 15.46 15.03 21.58
CA ALA A 237 14.95 15.67 20.38
C ALA A 237 13.53 15.22 20.04
N TYR A 238 13.23 13.93 20.24
CA TYR A 238 11.99 13.29 19.79
C TYR A 238 11.22 12.64 20.94
N VAL A 239 9.93 12.45 20.70
CA VAL A 239 9.02 11.76 21.61
C VAL A 239 7.97 11.00 20.78
N CYS A 240 7.39 9.92 21.33
CA CYS A 240 6.23 9.30 20.71
C CYS A 240 4.94 9.87 21.31
N ILE A 241 4.09 10.44 20.46
CA ILE A 241 2.75 10.86 20.82
C ILE A 241 1.85 9.63 20.78
N VAL A 242 1.06 9.43 21.84
CA VAL A 242 -0.02 8.44 21.92
C VAL A 242 -1.32 9.20 22.11
N GLU A 243 -2.16 9.19 21.09
CA GLU A 243 -3.43 9.90 21.08
C GLU A 243 -4.52 9.03 21.70
N LEU A 244 -5.18 9.56 22.74
CA LEU A 244 -6.21 8.89 23.52
C LEU A 244 -7.52 9.65 23.41
N GLN A 245 -8.59 8.98 22.99
CA GLN A 245 -9.94 9.51 23.14
C GLN A 245 -10.44 9.29 24.57
N LEU A 246 -10.87 10.36 25.23
CA LEU A 246 -11.56 10.29 26.51
C LEU A 246 -13.04 10.00 26.28
N VAL A 247 -13.48 8.86 26.76
CA VAL A 247 -14.90 8.47 26.79
C VAL A 247 -15.41 8.79 28.19
N ARG A 248 -16.36 9.72 28.28
CA ARG A 248 -17.05 10.04 29.52
C ARG A 248 -17.98 8.88 29.86
N GLU A 249 -17.86 8.35 31.07
CA GLU A 249 -18.76 7.35 31.63
C GLU A 249 -19.36 7.90 32.91
N GLU A 250 -20.68 7.78 33.03
CA GLU A 250 -21.41 8.18 34.24
C GLU A 250 -21.86 6.89 34.93
N ASP A 251 -21.45 6.71 36.18
CA ASP A 251 -21.91 5.56 36.96
C ASP A 251 -23.38 5.72 37.37
N GLN A 252 -23.98 4.65 37.93
CA GLN A 252 -25.38 4.68 38.40
C GLN A 252 -25.64 5.73 39.51
N ARG A 253 -24.58 6.28 40.12
CA ARG A 253 -24.65 7.30 41.18
C ARG A 253 -24.42 8.72 40.64
N GLY A 254 -24.26 8.89 39.32
CA GLY A 254 -23.98 10.18 38.70
C GLY A 254 -22.51 10.62 38.78
N ASN A 255 -21.59 9.76 39.25
CA ASN A 255 -20.17 10.09 39.25
C ASN A 255 -19.61 9.98 37.84
N ILE A 256 -18.98 11.06 37.39
CA ILE A 256 -18.36 11.12 36.08
C ILE A 256 -16.95 10.55 36.18
N THR A 257 -16.72 9.45 35.46
CA THR A 257 -15.40 8.87 35.24
C THR A 257 -15.03 8.97 33.76
N PHE A 258 -13.74 8.84 33.45
CA PHE A 258 -13.26 8.82 32.07
C PHE A 258 -12.54 7.51 31.82
N LYS A 259 -12.81 6.90 30.65
CA LYS A 259 -11.98 5.84 30.08
C LYS A 259 -11.20 6.37 28.89
N SER A 260 -9.97 5.89 28.72
CA SER A 260 -9.14 6.21 27.57
C SER A 260 -9.24 5.13 26.50
N ARG A 261 -9.55 5.54 25.26
CA ARG A 261 -9.54 4.69 24.07
C ARG A 261 -8.36 5.10 23.18
N PHE A 262 -7.51 4.16 22.80
CA PHE A 262 -6.39 4.42 21.91
C PHE A 262 -6.87 4.81 20.50
N LEU A 263 -6.39 5.95 19.97
CA LEU A 263 -6.68 6.40 18.61
C LEU A 263 -5.50 6.15 17.65
N GLY A 264 -4.29 6.42 18.11
CA GLY A 264 -3.10 6.26 17.30
C GLY A 264 -1.83 6.63 18.04
N ALA A 265 -0.69 6.39 17.40
CA ALA A 265 0.61 6.81 17.91
C ALA A 265 1.56 7.18 16.77
N TYR A 266 2.34 8.25 16.98
CA TYR A 266 3.23 8.81 15.97
C TYR A 266 4.42 9.55 16.62
N PRO A 267 5.58 9.59 15.97
CA PRO A 267 6.74 10.30 16.49
C PRO A 267 6.61 11.81 16.21
N ALA A 268 7.15 12.64 17.10
CA ALA A 268 7.21 14.08 16.93
C ALA A 268 8.47 14.66 17.59
N LYS A 269 8.87 15.88 17.23
CA LYS A 269 9.85 16.62 18.03
C LYS A 269 9.21 17.05 19.34
N VAL A 270 9.93 16.91 20.44
CA VAL A 270 9.37 17.22 21.76
C VAL A 270 9.07 18.72 21.95
N GLU A 271 9.87 19.58 21.31
CA GLU A 271 9.70 21.04 21.34
C GLU A 271 8.43 21.53 20.64
N ASP A 272 7.90 20.74 19.69
CA ASP A 272 6.65 21.04 19.00
C ASP A 272 5.42 20.80 19.88
N TYR A 273 5.56 20.13 21.05
CA TYR A 273 4.42 19.72 21.88
C TYR A 273 4.48 20.21 23.33
N LEU A 274 5.68 20.44 23.87
CA LEU A 274 5.86 20.83 25.27
C LEU A 274 6.31 22.29 25.40
N HIS A 275 5.57 23.06 26.20
CA HIS A 275 6.01 24.38 26.65
C HIS A 275 7.34 24.28 27.41
N HIS A 276 8.17 25.33 27.36
CA HIS A 276 9.56 25.34 27.84
C HIS A 276 9.77 24.73 29.24
N ARG A 277 8.88 25.02 30.20
CA ARG A 277 8.93 24.43 31.56
C ARG A 277 8.72 22.91 31.57
N ARG A 278 7.73 22.39 30.83
CA ARG A 278 7.47 20.94 30.73
C ARG A 278 8.56 20.25 29.92
N LEU A 279 9.07 20.91 28.88
CA LEU A 279 10.20 20.43 28.10
C LEU A 279 11.45 20.23 28.97
N LYS A 280 11.77 21.20 29.85
CA LYS A 280 12.88 21.09 30.81
C LYS A 280 12.71 19.88 31.74
N ASN A 281 11.50 19.65 32.26
CA ASN A 281 11.21 18.51 33.12
C ASN A 281 11.32 17.18 32.37
N TYR A 282 10.77 17.09 31.15
CA TYR A 282 10.88 15.90 30.30
C TYR A 282 12.35 15.54 30.04
N ARG A 283 13.17 16.52 29.64
CA ARG A 283 14.60 16.32 29.40
C ARG A 283 15.35 15.87 30.66
N LYS A 284 15.05 16.47 31.82
CA LYS A 284 15.58 16.02 33.11
C LYS A 284 15.22 14.55 33.39
N SER A 285 14.01 14.12 33.07
CA SER A 285 13.58 12.71 33.23
C SER A 285 14.32 11.78 32.25
N VAL A 286 14.51 12.18 31.00
CA VAL A 286 15.33 11.45 30.01
C VAL A 286 16.77 11.29 30.50
N ASP A 287 17.34 12.34 31.10
CA ASP A 287 18.70 12.30 31.63
C ASP A 287 18.85 11.37 32.83
N SER A 288 17.84 11.32 33.71
CA SER A 288 17.87 10.54 34.95
C SER A 288 17.69 9.03 34.80
N LEU A 289 17.24 8.55 33.63
CA LEU A 289 16.92 7.14 33.41
C LEU A 289 17.94 6.47 32.48
N ASP A 290 18.11 5.16 32.65
CA ASP A 290 18.86 4.32 31.72
C ASP A 290 17.96 3.84 30.59
N TRP A 291 18.45 4.00 29.36
CA TRP A 291 17.73 3.68 28.11
C TRP A 291 16.29 4.25 28.10
N PRO A 292 16.13 5.58 28.26
CA PRO A 292 14.82 6.20 28.39
C PRO A 292 13.97 6.01 27.13
N VAL A 293 12.66 5.86 27.31
CA VAL A 293 11.66 5.85 26.23
C VAL A 293 10.59 6.89 26.58
N GLY A 294 10.51 7.95 25.77
CA GLY A 294 9.60 9.06 25.99
C GLY A 294 8.25 8.88 25.30
N VAL A 295 7.16 9.02 26.06
CA VAL A 295 5.79 8.97 25.54
C VAL A 295 5.01 10.18 26.03
N LEU A 296 4.32 10.88 25.12
CA LEU A 296 3.30 11.89 25.48
C LEU A 296 1.92 11.30 25.25
N LEU A 297 1.15 11.15 26.31
CA LEU A 297 -0.25 10.73 26.24
C LEU A 297 -1.10 11.98 26.01
N VAL A 298 -1.65 12.11 24.82
CA VAL A 298 -2.41 13.28 24.39
C VAL A 298 -3.88 12.91 24.34
N SER A 299 -4.67 13.49 25.24
CA SER A 299 -6.09 13.20 25.38
C SER A 299 -6.95 14.14 24.55
N VAL A 300 -7.89 13.60 23.76
CA VAL A 300 -8.90 14.31 22.97
C VAL A 300 -10.30 13.85 23.36
N LEU A 301 -11.31 14.70 23.22
CA LEU A 301 -12.72 14.28 23.43
C LEU A 301 -13.29 13.60 22.18
N GLU A 302 -12.89 14.06 21.01
CA GLU A 302 -13.32 13.55 19.71
C GLU A 302 -12.09 13.25 18.84
N PRO A 303 -12.14 12.24 17.94
CA PRO A 303 -11.04 11.96 17.03
C PRO A 303 -10.71 13.17 16.15
N ASN A 304 -9.43 13.53 16.05
CA ASN A 304 -8.94 14.77 15.40
C ASN A 304 -9.39 16.07 16.09
N GLY A 305 -9.97 15.98 17.28
CA GLY A 305 -10.34 17.13 18.10
C GLY A 305 -9.11 17.83 18.69
N PRO A 306 -9.29 19.02 19.28
CA PRO A 306 -8.22 19.67 20.01
C PRO A 306 -7.80 18.85 21.22
N PHE A 307 -6.51 18.83 21.51
CA PHE A 307 -5.97 18.22 22.72
C PHE A 307 -6.52 18.92 23.96
N VAL A 308 -6.95 18.11 24.91
CA VAL A 308 -7.55 18.53 26.16
C VAL A 308 -6.56 18.38 27.31
N ASN A 309 -5.75 17.32 27.27
CA ASN A 309 -4.67 17.11 28.23
C ASN A 309 -3.44 16.49 27.55
N ILE A 310 -2.27 16.74 28.12
CA ILE A 310 -1.00 16.13 27.73
C ILE A 310 -0.31 15.65 29.01
N VAL A 311 -0.09 14.33 29.11
CA VAL A 311 0.66 13.69 30.20
C VAL A 311 2.01 13.21 29.67
N THR A 312 3.10 13.64 30.29
CA THR A 312 4.46 13.19 29.97
C THR A 312 4.80 11.93 30.76
N ALA A 313 5.21 10.85 30.09
CA ALA A 313 5.75 9.65 30.71
C ALA A 313 7.11 9.30 30.08
N VAL A 314 8.15 9.12 30.90
CA VAL A 314 9.45 8.60 30.47
C VAL A 314 9.68 7.29 31.21
N ARG A 315 9.92 6.21 30.48
CA ARG A 315 10.12 4.87 31.04
C ARG A 315 11.55 4.40 30.83
N PRO A 316 12.16 3.70 31.79
CA PRO A 316 13.39 2.97 31.54
C PRO A 316 13.09 1.72 30.70
N LEU A 317 13.96 1.39 29.75
CA LEU A 317 13.97 0.10 29.07
C LEU A 317 15.02 -0.79 29.74
N SER A 318 14.68 -2.04 30.06
CA SER A 318 15.67 -2.97 30.60
C SER A 318 16.78 -3.19 29.58
N LYS A 319 18.00 -3.42 30.06
CA LYS A 319 19.14 -3.77 29.19
C LYS A 319 18.88 -5.08 28.44
N ASP A 320 18.11 -6.00 29.04
CA ASP A 320 17.74 -7.28 28.42
C ASP A 320 16.69 -7.14 27.31
N ASP A 321 15.90 -6.07 27.34
CA ASP A 321 14.91 -5.75 26.30
C ASP A 321 15.51 -4.92 25.15
N LEU A 322 16.80 -4.57 25.26
CA LEU A 322 17.47 -3.71 24.30
C LEU A 322 17.87 -4.51 23.06
N VAL A 323 17.10 -4.34 21.99
CA VAL A 323 17.39 -4.89 20.68
C VAL A 323 17.68 -3.77 19.67
N PRO A 324 18.31 -4.07 18.51
CA PRO A 324 18.55 -3.07 17.49
C PRO A 324 17.26 -2.37 17.03
N PRO A 325 17.29 -1.05 16.75
CA PRO A 325 16.12 -0.29 16.28
C PRO A 325 15.40 -0.91 15.09
N ALA A 326 16.14 -1.54 14.16
CA ALA A 326 15.56 -2.25 13.01
C ALA A 326 14.56 -3.34 13.42
N VAL A 327 14.77 -4.02 14.55
CA VAL A 327 13.87 -5.07 15.08
C VAL A 327 12.56 -4.47 15.58
N PHE A 328 12.62 -3.35 16.30
CA PHE A 328 11.41 -2.61 16.71
C PHE A 328 10.62 -2.15 15.49
N ILE A 329 11.32 -1.60 14.48
CA ILE A 329 10.75 -1.11 13.22
C ILE A 329 10.04 -2.22 12.44
N ALA A 330 10.64 -3.41 12.37
CA ALA A 330 10.06 -4.58 11.70
C ALA A 330 8.79 -5.08 12.40
N ASN A 331 8.69 -4.94 13.72
CA ASN A 331 7.55 -5.40 14.51
C ASN A 331 6.45 -4.36 14.73
N MET A 332 6.63 -3.11 14.30
CA MET A 332 5.68 -2.01 14.55
C MET A 332 4.25 -2.33 14.13
N SER A 333 4.03 -2.99 12.99
CA SER A 333 2.68 -3.32 12.50
C SER A 333 1.96 -4.27 13.44
N LYS A 334 2.67 -5.27 13.98
CA LYS A 334 2.13 -6.24 14.94
C LYS A 334 1.80 -5.57 16.27
N VAL A 335 2.71 -4.74 16.79
CA VAL A 335 2.51 -4.03 18.06
C VAL A 335 1.36 -3.03 17.96
N TYR A 336 1.24 -2.31 16.82
CA TYR A 336 0.12 -1.41 16.58
C TYR A 336 -1.23 -2.14 16.56
N CYS A 337 -1.30 -3.28 15.86
CA CYS A 337 -2.49 -4.12 15.87
C CYS A 337 -2.84 -4.60 17.29
N LEU A 338 -1.83 -4.99 18.08
CA LEU A 338 -2.02 -5.46 19.44
C LEU A 338 -2.51 -4.35 20.38
N LEU A 339 -1.91 -3.15 20.31
CA LEU A 339 -2.40 -1.95 21.02
C LEU A 339 -3.86 -1.65 20.68
N ARG A 340 -4.23 -1.76 19.39
CA ARG A 340 -5.60 -1.54 18.94
C ARG A 340 -6.57 -2.61 19.45
N ILE A 341 -6.18 -3.89 19.43
CA ILE A 341 -7.02 -5.00 19.91
C ILE A 341 -7.19 -4.94 21.43
N LEU A 342 -6.11 -4.76 22.17
CA LEU A 342 -6.13 -4.73 23.63
C LEU A 342 -6.97 -3.54 24.15
N ALA A 343 -6.79 -2.36 23.54
CA ALA A 343 -7.58 -1.18 23.89
C ALA A 343 -9.09 -1.33 23.56
N ILE A 344 -9.46 -2.21 22.61
CA ILE A 344 -10.85 -2.51 22.30
C ILE A 344 -11.41 -3.58 23.25
N SER A 345 -10.67 -4.67 23.48
CA SER A 345 -11.16 -5.87 24.19
C SER A 345 -11.54 -5.65 25.66
N LYS A 346 -10.82 -4.77 26.38
CA LYS A 346 -11.16 -4.45 27.78
C LYS A 346 -12.33 -3.46 27.94
N GLY A 347 -12.82 -2.88 26.84
CA GLY A 347 -13.95 -1.94 26.86
C GLY A 347 -15.33 -2.58 26.64
N SER A 348 -15.39 -3.88 26.33
CA SER A 348 -16.60 -4.53 25.83
C SER A 348 -17.01 -5.78 26.63
N HIS A 349 -17.08 -5.66 27.96
CA HIS A 349 -17.88 -6.57 28.77
C HIS A 349 -18.86 -5.76 29.60
N LEU A 350 -20.15 -6.06 29.39
CA LEU A 350 -21.38 -5.64 30.09
C LEU A 350 -22.32 -4.71 29.30
N THR A 351 -23.52 -5.29 29.09
CA THR A 351 -24.81 -4.72 28.65
C THR A 351 -25.04 -4.46 27.15
N GLN A 352 -25.63 -5.48 26.50
CA GLN A 352 -26.70 -5.32 25.51
C GLN A 352 -28.06 -5.38 26.25
N PRO A 353 -29.22 -4.98 25.66
CA PRO A 353 -29.44 -4.53 24.28
C PRO A 353 -30.33 -3.27 24.15
N GLN A 354 -30.02 -2.31 23.25
CA GLN A 354 -31.04 -1.50 22.54
C GLN A 354 -30.57 -1.06 21.14
N SER A 355 -31.45 -1.32 20.15
CA SER A 355 -31.55 -0.95 18.72
C SER A 355 -30.31 -0.88 17.79
N PRO A 356 -30.33 -1.63 16.65
CA PRO A 356 -29.30 -1.60 15.61
C PRO A 356 -29.60 -0.52 14.56
N SER A 357 -29.09 0.69 14.74
CA SER A 357 -29.02 1.69 13.66
C SER A 357 -27.56 2.10 13.39
N SER A 358 -27.05 1.54 12.29
CA SER A 358 -26.00 2.09 11.41
C SER A 358 -24.60 2.38 11.95
N MET A 359 -23.96 1.45 12.65
CA MET A 359 -22.48 1.37 12.56
C MET A 359 -22.08 0.70 11.24
N GLN A 360 -22.11 1.44 10.14
CA GLN A 360 -21.48 0.98 8.90
C GLN A 360 -19.94 1.08 9.07
N PRO A 361 -19.19 -0.02 8.87
CA PRO A 361 -17.74 0.03 8.90
C PRO A 361 -17.23 0.93 7.77
N LEU A 362 -16.64 2.06 8.15
CA LEU A 362 -16.03 3.05 7.27
C LEU A 362 -15.06 2.36 6.30
N CYS A 363 -15.46 2.25 5.03
CA CYS A 363 -14.55 1.90 3.95
C CYS A 363 -13.51 3.03 3.80
N SER A 364 -12.25 2.68 3.61
CA SER A 364 -11.24 3.65 3.18
C SER A 364 -11.62 4.23 1.80
N ASN A 365 -11.15 5.45 1.51
CA ASN A 365 -11.39 6.08 0.20
C ASN A 365 -10.87 5.21 -0.96
N PHE A 366 -9.77 4.48 -0.74
CA PHE A 366 -9.24 3.54 -1.73
C PHE A 366 -10.19 2.36 -1.96
N GLU A 367 -10.72 1.75 -0.90
CA GLU A 367 -11.76 0.72 -1.03
C GLU A 367 -13.01 1.25 -1.74
N LEU A 368 -13.44 2.47 -1.43
CA LEU A 368 -14.59 3.08 -2.10
C LEU A 368 -14.36 3.26 -3.60
N ILE A 369 -13.16 3.66 -4.02
CA ILE A 369 -12.79 3.75 -5.44
C ILE A 369 -12.88 2.38 -6.10
N LEU A 370 -12.34 1.33 -5.47
CA LEU A 370 -12.37 -0.02 -6.03
C LEU A 370 -13.77 -0.65 -6.03
N LEU A 371 -14.59 -0.35 -5.02
CA LEU A 371 -15.94 -0.88 -4.89
C LEU A 371 -16.94 -0.17 -5.81
N LYS A 372 -16.72 1.12 -6.09
CA LYS A 372 -17.54 1.90 -7.03
C LYS A 372 -17.04 1.84 -8.48
N GLY A 373 -15.76 1.49 -8.65
CA GLY A 373 -15.14 1.31 -9.95
C GLY A 373 -15.75 0.14 -10.71
N ASP A 374 -15.74 0.23 -12.03
CA ASP A 374 -16.09 -0.89 -12.89
C ASP A 374 -14.96 -1.95 -12.92
N VAL A 375 -15.26 -3.11 -13.50
CA VAL A 375 -14.28 -4.20 -13.64
C VAL A 375 -13.06 -3.74 -14.44
N SER A 376 -13.27 -2.89 -15.46
CA SER A 376 -12.19 -2.35 -16.30
C SER A 376 -11.16 -1.56 -15.48
N LEU A 377 -11.61 -0.68 -14.58
CA LEU A 377 -10.74 0.07 -13.68
C LEU A 377 -9.95 -0.85 -12.75
N ILE A 378 -10.59 -1.87 -12.18
CA ILE A 378 -9.93 -2.84 -11.29
C ILE A 378 -8.83 -3.59 -12.05
N LEU A 379 -9.13 -4.07 -13.27
CA LEU A 379 -8.17 -4.76 -14.13
C LEU A 379 -7.00 -3.83 -14.47
N TYR A 380 -7.29 -2.63 -14.97
CA TYR A 380 -6.28 -1.64 -15.35
C TYR A 380 -5.35 -1.27 -14.18
N LEU A 381 -5.93 -0.99 -13.00
CA LEU A 381 -5.16 -0.64 -11.82
C LEU A 381 -4.21 -1.77 -11.42
N PHE A 382 -4.72 -2.99 -11.29
CA PHE A 382 -3.91 -4.12 -10.82
C PHE A 382 -2.94 -4.66 -11.88
N ASP A 383 -3.20 -4.48 -13.17
CA ASP A 383 -2.21 -4.80 -14.21
C ASP A 383 -0.95 -3.95 -14.11
N SER A 384 -1.08 -2.73 -13.59
CA SER A 384 0.07 -1.85 -13.32
C SER A 384 0.85 -2.21 -12.05
N TRP A 385 0.34 -3.13 -11.22
CA TRP A 385 0.96 -3.51 -9.95
C TRP A 385 1.64 -4.86 -10.06
N GLY A 386 2.71 -5.07 -9.28
CA GLY A 386 3.31 -6.39 -9.15
C GLY A 386 2.39 -7.36 -8.39
N PRO A 387 2.54 -8.68 -8.60
CA PRO A 387 1.74 -9.68 -7.88
C PRO A 387 1.86 -9.55 -6.35
N ARG A 388 3.05 -9.20 -5.85
CA ARG A 388 3.31 -9.02 -4.43
C ARG A 388 2.43 -7.95 -3.81
N GLU A 389 2.31 -6.80 -4.45
CA GLU A 389 1.50 -5.67 -3.97
C GLU A 389 0.01 -6.04 -3.96
N ILE A 390 -0.45 -6.76 -4.99
CA ILE A 390 -1.83 -7.22 -5.12
C ILE A 390 -2.20 -8.19 -3.99
N PHE A 391 -1.36 -9.20 -3.72
CA PHE A 391 -1.65 -10.14 -2.63
C PHE A 391 -1.47 -9.51 -1.26
N THR A 392 -0.51 -8.59 -1.08
CA THR A 392 -0.38 -7.81 0.15
C THR A 392 -1.65 -7.01 0.43
N LEU A 393 -2.23 -6.39 -0.61
CA LEU A 393 -3.51 -5.69 -0.49
C LEU A 393 -4.64 -6.64 -0.08
N SER A 394 -4.69 -7.84 -0.65
CA SER A 394 -5.71 -8.85 -0.31
C SER A 394 -5.68 -9.28 1.16
N ALA A 395 -4.52 -9.22 1.80
CA ALA A 395 -4.35 -9.60 3.22
C ALA A 395 -4.83 -8.51 4.19
N THR A 396 -5.12 -7.29 3.72
CA THR A 396 -5.47 -6.17 4.60
C THR A 396 -6.90 -6.25 5.13
N ASN A 397 -7.88 -6.67 4.31
CA ASN A 397 -9.26 -6.91 4.73
C ASN A 397 -10.04 -7.80 3.75
N ARG A 398 -11.22 -8.28 4.20
CA ARG A 398 -12.08 -9.19 3.42
C ARG A 398 -12.65 -8.60 2.13
N ARG A 399 -12.92 -7.28 2.06
CA ARG A 399 -13.46 -6.65 0.84
C ARG A 399 -12.40 -6.57 -0.25
N LEU A 400 -11.20 -6.09 0.11
CA LEU A 400 -10.05 -6.06 -0.79
C LEU A 400 -9.64 -7.47 -1.20
N TYR A 401 -9.72 -8.45 -0.31
CA TYR A 401 -9.56 -9.85 -0.66
C TYR A 401 -10.53 -10.28 -1.78
N SER A 402 -11.82 -9.94 -1.69
CA SER A 402 -12.81 -10.25 -2.72
C SER A 402 -12.52 -9.57 -4.05
N ILE A 403 -12.10 -8.31 -4.04
CA ILE A 403 -11.74 -7.56 -5.27
C ILE A 403 -10.48 -8.15 -5.92
N VAL A 404 -9.45 -8.47 -5.13
CA VAL A 404 -8.25 -9.16 -5.62
C VAL A 404 -8.60 -10.55 -6.14
N ARG A 405 -9.50 -11.27 -5.47
CA ARG A 405 -9.99 -12.58 -5.94
C ARG A 405 -10.68 -12.46 -7.30
N LEU A 406 -11.53 -11.44 -7.50
CA LEU A 406 -12.12 -11.15 -8.81
C LEU A 406 -11.04 -10.94 -9.86
N TYR A 407 -10.09 -10.04 -9.60
CA TYR A 407 -8.96 -9.78 -10.50
C TYR A 407 -8.17 -11.04 -10.84
N THR A 408 -7.80 -11.84 -9.84
CA THR A 408 -7.04 -13.08 -10.04
C THR A 408 -7.79 -14.09 -10.90
N ARG A 409 -9.12 -14.20 -10.72
CA ARG A 409 -9.98 -15.08 -11.51
C ARG A 409 -10.14 -14.61 -12.95
N THR A 410 -10.02 -13.31 -13.21
CA THR A 410 -10.08 -12.76 -14.56
C THR A 410 -8.74 -12.88 -15.28
N ARG A 411 -7.63 -12.50 -14.63
CA ARG A 411 -6.30 -12.47 -15.26
C ARG A 411 -5.60 -13.82 -15.29
N TRP A 412 -5.79 -14.66 -14.28
CA TRP A 412 -5.20 -15.99 -14.21
C TRP A 412 -6.26 -17.10 -14.36
N ASN A 413 -7.10 -16.98 -15.38
CA ASN A 413 -8.10 -17.97 -15.71
C ASN A 413 -7.53 -19.09 -16.59
N VAL A 414 -7.17 -20.22 -15.99
CA VAL A 414 -6.64 -21.39 -16.72
C VAL A 414 -7.65 -21.93 -17.74
N LYS A 415 -8.94 -22.01 -17.40
CA LYS A 415 -9.98 -22.49 -18.32
C LYS A 415 -10.10 -21.59 -19.54
N ALA A 416 -10.01 -20.27 -19.35
CA ALA A 416 -10.07 -19.31 -20.44
C ALA A 416 -8.81 -19.35 -21.32
N LEU A 417 -7.62 -19.62 -20.74
CA LEU A 417 -6.42 -19.85 -21.53
C LEU A 417 -6.58 -21.10 -22.41
N ILE A 418 -6.96 -22.23 -21.82
CA ILE A 418 -7.11 -23.50 -22.54
C ILE A 418 -8.27 -23.44 -23.54
N GLY A 419 -9.37 -22.78 -23.17
CA GLY A 419 -10.55 -22.58 -24.03
C GLY A 419 -10.28 -21.81 -25.31
N ARG A 420 -9.13 -21.12 -25.43
CA ARG A 420 -8.68 -20.51 -26.69
C ARG A 420 -8.19 -21.55 -27.70
N PHE A 421 -7.71 -22.70 -27.21
CA PHE A 421 -7.16 -23.79 -28.01
C PHE A 421 -8.14 -24.94 -28.16
N THR A 422 -8.99 -25.21 -27.17
CA THR A 422 -9.95 -26.33 -27.23
C THR A 422 -11.36 -25.85 -26.94
N GLN A 423 -12.37 -26.41 -27.62
CA GLN A 423 -13.78 -26.21 -27.32
C GLN A 423 -14.14 -26.85 -25.98
N HIS A 424 -13.46 -27.94 -25.60
CA HIS A 424 -13.69 -28.69 -24.36
C HIS A 424 -12.50 -28.60 -23.39
N PRO A 425 -12.24 -27.42 -22.76
CA PRO A 425 -11.07 -27.25 -21.88
C PRO A 425 -11.08 -28.20 -20.67
N SER A 426 -12.26 -28.57 -20.17
CA SER A 426 -12.39 -29.54 -19.07
C SER A 426 -11.96 -30.95 -19.47
N ALA A 427 -12.19 -31.36 -20.73
CA ALA A 427 -11.80 -32.67 -21.22
C ALA A 427 -10.27 -32.76 -21.35
N LEU A 428 -9.61 -31.72 -21.88
CA LEU A 428 -8.15 -31.66 -21.90
C LEU A 428 -7.57 -31.71 -20.48
N LEU A 429 -8.11 -30.91 -19.54
CA LEU A 429 -7.65 -30.92 -18.15
C LEU A 429 -7.81 -32.30 -17.49
N LYS A 430 -8.90 -33.02 -17.79
CA LYS A 430 -9.11 -34.39 -17.31
C LYS A 430 -8.05 -35.35 -17.87
N LEU A 431 -7.75 -35.26 -19.17
CA LEU A 431 -6.70 -36.06 -19.81
C LEU A 431 -5.33 -35.78 -19.20
N LEU A 432 -5.00 -34.52 -18.94
CA LEU A 432 -3.76 -34.15 -18.26
C LEU A 432 -3.68 -34.72 -16.82
N ASN A 433 -4.81 -34.84 -16.12
CA ASN A 433 -4.87 -35.48 -14.81
C ASN A 433 -4.61 -36.99 -14.88
N GLU A 434 -5.11 -37.67 -15.91
CA GLU A 434 -5.04 -39.13 -16.03
C GLU A 434 -3.62 -39.66 -16.28
N GLY A 435 -2.70 -38.82 -16.76
CA GLY A 435 -1.32 -39.27 -16.96
C GLY A 435 -0.26 -38.20 -16.75
N ASP A 436 -0.52 -37.28 -15.83
CA ASP A 436 0.44 -36.28 -15.33
C ASP A 436 0.99 -35.35 -16.42
N GLY A 437 0.16 -35.04 -17.42
CA GLY A 437 0.50 -34.10 -18.47
C GLY A 437 0.55 -32.66 -17.94
N ILE A 438 1.43 -31.85 -18.51
CA ILE A 438 1.56 -30.43 -18.17
C ILE A 438 1.55 -29.55 -19.41
N ILE A 439 1.02 -28.35 -19.27
CA ILE A 439 1.16 -27.28 -20.25
C ILE A 439 2.32 -26.39 -19.80
N PHE A 440 3.20 -25.97 -20.71
CA PHE A 440 4.37 -25.15 -20.36
C PHE A 440 4.70 -24.13 -21.47
N GLY A 441 5.86 -23.50 -21.37
CA GLY A 441 6.42 -22.67 -22.44
C GLY A 441 5.91 -21.22 -22.49
N PRO A 442 5.99 -20.57 -23.67
CA PRO A 442 5.69 -19.16 -23.87
C PRO A 442 4.31 -18.72 -23.38
N ALA A 443 3.27 -19.50 -23.66
CA ALA A 443 1.91 -19.16 -23.28
C ALA A 443 1.74 -19.12 -21.76
N VAL A 444 2.34 -20.08 -21.05
CA VAL A 444 2.30 -20.17 -19.58
C VAL A 444 3.12 -19.05 -18.92
N THR A 445 4.30 -18.75 -19.47
CA THR A 445 5.13 -17.64 -18.98
C THR A 445 4.38 -16.30 -19.11
N LYS A 446 3.75 -16.06 -20.27
CA LYS A 446 2.91 -14.87 -20.49
C LYS A 446 1.66 -14.85 -19.60
N PHE A 447 1.08 -16.01 -19.29
CA PHE A 447 -0.04 -16.15 -18.36
C PHE A 447 0.35 -15.67 -16.96
N PHE A 448 1.47 -16.12 -16.41
CA PHE A 448 1.95 -15.66 -15.09
C PHE A 448 2.29 -14.18 -15.08
N ASP A 449 2.94 -13.67 -16.14
CA ASP A 449 3.28 -12.24 -16.23
C ASP A 449 2.07 -11.35 -16.56
N ARG A 450 0.88 -11.92 -16.83
CA ARG A 450 -0.35 -11.22 -17.26
C ARG A 450 -0.19 -10.44 -18.57
N THR A 451 0.58 -10.99 -19.49
CA THR A 451 0.91 -10.36 -20.78
C THR A 451 0.29 -11.11 -21.97
N LEU A 452 -0.65 -11.99 -21.67
CA LEU A 452 -1.28 -12.89 -22.61
C LEU A 452 -2.45 -12.20 -23.33
N ASN A 453 -2.15 -11.55 -24.47
CA ASN A 453 -3.19 -10.90 -25.25
C ASN A 453 -3.82 -11.89 -26.26
N HIS A 454 -3.03 -12.58 -27.09
CA HIS A 454 -3.53 -13.61 -28.03
C HIS A 454 -2.46 -14.68 -28.28
N PRO A 455 -2.42 -15.80 -27.53
CA PRO A 455 -1.48 -16.87 -27.82
C PRO A 455 -1.97 -17.65 -29.04
N SER A 456 -1.10 -17.79 -30.04
CA SER A 456 -1.36 -18.62 -31.22
C SER A 456 -0.92 -20.06 -31.03
N ILE A 457 -0.02 -20.32 -30.08
CA ILE A 457 0.58 -21.62 -29.80
C ILE A 457 0.51 -21.92 -28.30
N ILE A 458 0.24 -23.16 -27.94
CA ILE A 458 0.38 -23.70 -26.58
C ILE A 458 1.23 -24.98 -26.63
N ASP A 459 2.13 -25.15 -25.66
CA ASP A 459 3.01 -26.32 -25.58
C ASP A 459 2.51 -27.27 -24.50
N ILE A 460 2.32 -28.53 -24.87
CA ILE A 460 1.87 -29.61 -23.99
C ILE A 460 2.99 -30.63 -23.90
N CYS A 461 3.43 -30.95 -22.68
CA CYS A 461 4.39 -32.00 -22.38
C CYS A 461 3.66 -33.17 -21.72
N LEU A 462 3.82 -34.37 -22.27
CA LEU A 462 3.21 -35.58 -21.73
C LEU A 462 4.12 -36.79 -21.81
N HIS A 463 3.86 -37.74 -20.93
CA HIS A 463 4.44 -39.07 -21.01
C HIS A 463 3.80 -39.86 -22.14
N GLY A 464 4.57 -40.66 -22.89
CA GLY A 464 4.06 -41.37 -24.08
C GLY A 464 2.82 -42.25 -23.87
N ARG A 465 2.58 -42.71 -22.62
CA ARG A 465 1.37 -43.45 -22.23
C ARG A 465 0.06 -42.74 -22.51
N LEU A 466 0.06 -41.40 -22.61
CA LEU A 466 -1.12 -40.58 -22.90
C LEU A 466 -1.28 -40.21 -24.37
N LEU A 467 -0.35 -40.63 -25.21
CA LEU A 467 -0.27 -40.16 -26.58
C LEU A 467 -1.56 -40.47 -27.36
N GLU A 468 -1.99 -41.73 -27.35
CA GLU A 468 -3.18 -42.19 -28.09
C GLU A 468 -4.42 -41.38 -27.70
N ASN A 469 -4.73 -41.31 -26.40
CA ASN A 469 -5.85 -40.54 -25.88
C ASN A 469 -5.79 -39.05 -26.30
N LEU A 470 -4.59 -38.44 -26.28
CA LEU A 470 -4.46 -37.04 -26.68
C LEU A 470 -4.63 -36.87 -28.19
N LEU A 471 -4.09 -37.78 -29.01
CA LEU A 471 -4.26 -37.72 -30.46
C LEU A 471 -5.74 -37.80 -30.83
N THR A 472 -6.47 -38.75 -30.27
CA THR A 472 -7.93 -38.85 -30.44
C THR A 472 -8.64 -37.57 -30.00
N PHE A 473 -8.30 -37.03 -28.83
CA PHE A 473 -8.87 -35.76 -28.36
C PHE A 473 -8.58 -34.58 -29.31
N LEU A 474 -7.35 -34.48 -29.83
CA LEU A 474 -6.97 -33.42 -30.77
C LEU A 474 -7.73 -33.54 -32.08
N GLU A 475 -7.90 -34.75 -32.61
CA GLU A 475 -8.70 -35.02 -33.80
C GLU A 475 -10.18 -34.67 -33.61
N GLU A 476 -10.77 -35.04 -32.47
CA GLU A 476 -12.14 -34.65 -32.08
C GLU A 476 -12.31 -33.13 -31.96
N GLU A 477 -11.29 -32.44 -31.47
CA GLU A 477 -11.22 -30.98 -31.44
C GLU A 477 -10.99 -30.35 -32.83
N GLY A 478 -10.78 -31.16 -33.87
CA GLY A 478 -10.55 -30.71 -35.25
C GLY A 478 -9.12 -30.22 -35.52
N TYR A 479 -8.16 -30.64 -34.70
CA TYR A 479 -6.74 -30.42 -35.00
C TYR A 479 -6.24 -31.45 -36.00
N SER A 480 -5.33 -31.00 -36.85
CA SER A 480 -4.59 -31.85 -37.79
C SER A 480 -3.10 -31.70 -37.55
N TYR A 481 -2.36 -32.80 -37.68
CA TYR A 481 -0.91 -32.77 -37.56
C TYR A 481 -0.30 -31.97 -38.73
N ALA A 482 0.42 -30.90 -38.42
CA ALA A 482 0.97 -29.96 -39.41
C ALA A 482 2.36 -30.39 -39.93
N GLY A 483 2.69 -31.68 -39.85
CA GLY A 483 4.04 -32.24 -39.93
C GLY A 483 5.01 -31.66 -40.98
N TRP A 484 6.30 -31.61 -40.60
CA TRP A 484 7.40 -31.03 -41.40
C TRP A 484 7.67 -31.78 -42.72
N ASN A 485 7.32 -33.07 -42.80
CA ASN A 485 7.46 -33.87 -44.02
C ASN A 485 6.12 -34.49 -44.36
N LYS A 486 5.50 -34.05 -45.47
CA LYS A 486 4.31 -34.68 -46.08
C LYS A 486 4.48 -36.17 -46.42
N ARG A 487 5.68 -36.73 -46.20
CA ARG A 487 6.06 -38.14 -46.44
C ARG A 487 6.02 -39.00 -45.17
N ALA A 488 5.87 -38.43 -43.97
CA ALA A 488 5.81 -39.21 -42.75
C ALA A 488 4.45 -39.91 -42.65
N ILE A 489 4.51 -41.23 -42.84
CA ILE A 489 3.52 -42.22 -42.43
C ILE A 489 3.13 -41.93 -40.98
N ASN A 490 1.82 -41.88 -40.69
CA ASN A 490 1.15 -41.76 -39.38
C ASN A 490 2.09 -41.42 -38.19
N LEU A 491 1.96 -40.21 -37.60
CA LEU A 491 2.75 -39.77 -36.44
C LEU A 491 2.78 -40.82 -35.31
N GLU A 492 1.65 -41.49 -35.09
CA GLU A 492 1.53 -42.55 -34.11
C GLU A 492 2.51 -43.70 -34.42
N HIS A 493 2.55 -44.17 -35.67
CA HIS A 493 3.47 -45.21 -36.13
C HIS A 493 4.94 -44.79 -35.98
N TYR A 494 5.25 -43.53 -36.30
CA TYR A 494 6.60 -42.99 -36.11
C TYR A 494 7.03 -43.01 -34.63
N LEU A 495 6.13 -42.60 -33.74
CA LEU A 495 6.38 -42.57 -32.30
C LEU A 495 6.49 -43.98 -31.70
N TRP A 496 5.64 -44.90 -32.14
CA TRP A 496 5.75 -46.31 -31.76
C TRP A 496 7.04 -46.95 -32.26
N SER A 497 7.47 -46.65 -33.49
CA SER A 497 8.76 -47.11 -34.02
C SER A 497 9.93 -46.56 -33.20
N LYS A 498 9.88 -45.28 -32.81
CA LYS A 498 10.84 -44.67 -31.88
C LYS A 498 10.83 -45.37 -30.51
N TYR A 499 9.66 -45.62 -29.94
CA TYR A 499 9.53 -46.34 -28.66
C TYR A 499 10.12 -47.75 -28.74
N ALA A 500 9.76 -48.52 -29.78
CA ALA A 500 10.25 -49.87 -29.98
C ALA A 500 11.77 -49.93 -30.25
N GLY A 501 12.33 -48.93 -30.92
CA GLY A 501 13.76 -48.81 -31.19
C GLY A 501 14.59 -48.26 -30.04
N THR A 502 13.96 -47.74 -28.97
CA THR A 502 14.66 -47.19 -27.81
C THR A 502 14.99 -48.32 -26.83
N PRO A 503 16.27 -48.49 -26.42
CA PRO A 503 16.65 -49.52 -25.46
C PRO A 503 15.86 -49.42 -24.14
N THR A 504 15.50 -50.56 -23.54
CA THR A 504 14.70 -50.60 -22.31
C THR A 504 15.31 -49.81 -21.15
N HIS A 505 16.64 -49.79 -21.02
CA HIS A 505 17.32 -48.99 -19.99
C HIS A 505 17.19 -47.47 -20.21
N GLU A 506 16.94 -47.01 -21.44
CA GLU A 506 16.61 -45.60 -21.72
C GLU A 506 15.12 -45.30 -21.55
N LEU A 507 14.26 -46.32 -21.67
CA LEU A 507 12.82 -46.22 -21.40
C LEU A 507 12.52 -46.21 -19.90
N VAL A 508 13.29 -46.96 -19.12
CA VAL A 508 13.26 -46.96 -17.65
C VAL A 508 14.12 -45.81 -17.12
N SER A 509 14.20 -44.68 -17.82
CA SER A 509 14.73 -43.47 -17.19
C SER A 509 13.86 -43.26 -15.94
N SER A 510 14.39 -43.61 -14.77
CA SER A 510 13.79 -43.39 -13.46
C SER A 510 13.66 -41.91 -13.16
N GLY A 511 13.85 -41.05 -14.18
CA GLY A 511 14.15 -39.62 -14.20
C GLY A 511 15.17 -39.23 -13.15
N GLU A 512 16.01 -40.17 -12.73
CA GLU A 512 17.18 -39.88 -11.92
C GLU A 512 18.05 -38.90 -12.69
N ARG A 513 18.31 -37.75 -12.07
CA ARG A 513 18.99 -36.59 -12.69
C ARG A 513 20.47 -36.82 -12.95
N ASN A 514 20.97 -38.01 -12.64
CA ASN A 514 22.32 -38.46 -12.93
C ASN A 514 22.46 -39.07 -14.34
N HIS A 515 21.36 -39.23 -15.08
CA HIS A 515 21.38 -39.63 -16.49
C HIS A 515 21.54 -38.42 -17.43
N ASP A 516 22.17 -38.67 -18.58
CA ASP A 516 22.41 -37.72 -19.67
C ASP A 516 21.12 -36.91 -20.03
N GLU A 517 21.22 -35.59 -20.12
CA GLU A 517 20.18 -34.67 -20.59
C GLU A 517 19.57 -35.09 -21.95
N ALA A 518 20.33 -35.80 -22.79
CA ALA A 518 19.80 -36.43 -24.00
C ALA A 518 18.64 -37.40 -23.70
N HIS A 519 18.66 -38.10 -22.56
CA HIS A 519 17.61 -39.02 -22.16
C HIS A 519 16.34 -38.30 -21.67
N ARG A 520 16.51 -37.06 -21.19
CA ARG A 520 15.45 -36.18 -20.65
C ARG A 520 14.84 -35.24 -21.69
N SER A 521 15.48 -35.15 -22.84
CA SER A 521 15.00 -34.36 -23.97
C SER A 521 13.67 -34.92 -24.49
N ALA A 522 12.71 -34.03 -24.72
CA ALA A 522 11.44 -34.40 -25.31
C ALA A 522 11.64 -34.80 -26.78
N TRP A 523 10.84 -35.75 -27.24
CA TRP A 523 10.60 -35.94 -28.66
C TRP A 523 9.59 -34.89 -29.13
N GLY A 524 9.94 -34.16 -30.20
CA GLY A 524 9.15 -33.05 -30.71
C GLY A 524 9.93 -31.73 -30.70
N PRO A 525 9.24 -30.58 -30.84
CA PRO A 525 7.78 -30.44 -30.84
C PRO A 525 7.10 -31.05 -32.07
N TYR A 526 5.95 -31.70 -31.86
CA TYR A 526 5.02 -32.10 -32.93
C TYR A 526 3.89 -31.06 -33.01
N GLU A 527 3.86 -30.28 -34.09
CA GLU A 527 2.88 -29.20 -34.25
C GLU A 527 1.54 -29.73 -34.79
N PHE A 528 0.46 -29.39 -34.10
CA PHE A 528 -0.92 -29.60 -34.53
C PHE A 528 -1.57 -28.25 -34.79
N SER A 529 -2.32 -28.14 -35.88
CA SER A 529 -2.98 -26.89 -36.27
C SER A 529 -4.47 -27.09 -36.49
N ARG A 530 -5.25 -26.09 -36.09
CA ARG A 530 -6.68 -25.97 -36.37
C ARG A 530 -6.98 -24.58 -36.89
N HIS A 531 -7.69 -24.52 -38.01
CA HIS A 531 -8.15 -23.26 -38.60
C HIS A 531 -9.57 -22.98 -38.09
N ALA A 532 -9.75 -21.86 -37.36
CA ALA A 532 -11.05 -21.48 -36.83
C ALA A 532 -11.28 -19.98 -37.01
N ARG A 533 -12.35 -19.60 -37.74
CA ARG A 533 -12.84 -18.22 -37.86
C ARG A 533 -11.71 -17.18 -38.02
N GLU A 534 -10.88 -17.37 -39.04
CA GLU A 534 -9.72 -16.52 -39.42
C GLU A 534 -8.46 -16.62 -38.55
N GLU A 535 -8.48 -17.34 -37.42
CA GLU A 535 -7.29 -17.55 -36.60
C GLU A 535 -6.78 -19.01 -36.69
N THR A 536 -5.47 -19.17 -36.86
CA THR A 536 -4.81 -20.48 -36.75
C THR A 536 -4.40 -20.71 -35.30
N ARG A 537 -4.97 -21.74 -34.67
CA ARG A 537 -4.58 -22.20 -33.34
C ARG A 537 -3.63 -23.38 -33.49
N ARG A 538 -2.56 -23.36 -32.70
CA ARG A 538 -1.53 -24.39 -32.73
C ARG A 538 -1.29 -25.00 -31.36
N ILE A 539 -1.05 -26.30 -31.35
CA ILE A 539 -0.66 -27.07 -30.17
C ILE A 539 0.65 -27.77 -30.51
N ASN A 540 1.69 -27.51 -29.73
CA ASN A 540 2.96 -28.22 -29.84
C ASN A 540 2.99 -29.34 -28.80
N LEU A 541 3.13 -30.56 -29.29
CA LEU A 541 3.21 -31.73 -28.43
C LEU A 541 4.67 -32.14 -28.20
N HIS A 542 5.04 -32.26 -26.93
CA HIS A 542 6.33 -32.73 -26.45
C HIS A 542 6.13 -34.05 -25.73
N ILE A 543 6.78 -35.09 -26.24
CA ILE A 543 6.62 -36.44 -25.70
C ILE A 543 7.88 -36.80 -24.95
N VAL A 544 7.74 -37.03 -23.66
CA VAL A 544 8.85 -37.39 -22.79
C VAL A 544 8.74 -38.84 -22.33
N ARG A 545 9.91 -39.42 -22.05
CA ARG A 545 10.06 -40.77 -21.45
C ARG A 545 10.08 -40.72 -19.92
N CYS A 546 10.18 -39.53 -19.34
CA CYS A 546 10.17 -39.30 -17.91
C CYS A 546 8.89 -38.55 -17.49
N GLU A 547 8.71 -38.33 -16.19
CA GLU A 547 7.61 -37.50 -15.70
C GLU A 547 7.73 -36.06 -16.28
N PRO A 548 6.67 -35.49 -16.90
CA PRO A 548 6.75 -34.22 -17.62
C PRO A 548 7.35 -33.03 -16.87
N TYR A 549 7.16 -32.96 -15.55
CA TYR A 549 7.77 -31.89 -14.75
C TYR A 549 9.30 -32.00 -14.68
N ARG A 550 9.89 -33.19 -14.83
CA ARG A 550 11.36 -33.36 -14.82
C ARG A 550 11.98 -32.74 -16.06
N HIS A 551 11.32 -32.87 -17.20
CA HIS A 551 11.68 -32.14 -18.42
C HIS A 551 11.58 -30.62 -18.23
N LEU A 552 10.58 -30.13 -17.50
CA LEU A 552 10.50 -28.71 -17.16
C LEU A 552 11.68 -28.24 -16.29
N LEU A 553 12.14 -29.08 -15.36
CA LEU A 553 13.27 -28.76 -14.48
C LEU A 553 14.63 -28.78 -15.20
N SER A 554 14.72 -29.39 -16.38
CA SER A 554 15.90 -29.31 -17.26
C SER A 554 15.89 -28.10 -18.19
N MET A 555 14.88 -27.23 -18.12
CA MET A 555 14.86 -26.03 -18.96
C MET A 555 16.04 -25.09 -18.64
N HIS A 556 16.52 -24.39 -19.66
CA HIS A 556 17.73 -23.55 -19.59
C HIS A 556 17.69 -22.48 -18.49
N SER A 557 16.52 -21.93 -18.16
CA SER A 557 16.42 -20.87 -17.14
C SER A 557 15.18 -20.99 -16.28
N THR A 558 15.27 -20.50 -15.04
CA THR A 558 14.17 -20.55 -14.07
C THR A 558 12.89 -19.86 -14.54
N GLY A 559 13.00 -18.84 -15.39
CA GLY A 559 11.86 -18.13 -15.96
C GLY A 559 11.06 -18.94 -16.97
N LEU A 560 11.59 -20.06 -17.46
CA LEU A 560 10.88 -21.03 -18.29
C LEU A 560 10.21 -22.14 -17.48
N MET A 561 10.47 -22.22 -16.17
CA MET A 561 10.01 -23.28 -15.28
C MET A 561 8.64 -22.97 -14.68
N ASN A 562 7.70 -22.64 -15.57
CA ASN A 562 6.30 -22.41 -15.23
C ASN A 562 5.45 -23.45 -15.96
N MET A 563 4.46 -24.00 -15.28
CA MET A 563 3.58 -25.01 -15.82
C MET A 563 2.13 -24.81 -15.41
N ILE A 564 1.23 -25.40 -16.17
CA ILE A 564 -0.17 -25.59 -15.80
C ILE A 564 -0.45 -27.08 -15.83
N ALA A 565 -0.72 -27.63 -14.65
CA ALA A 565 -1.21 -28.98 -14.46
C ALA A 565 -2.75 -28.97 -14.43
N TRP A 566 -3.35 -30.16 -14.28
CA TRP A 566 -4.81 -30.33 -14.37
C TRP A 566 -5.63 -29.48 -13.38
N ASN A 567 -5.11 -29.23 -12.16
CA ASN A 567 -5.80 -28.50 -11.10
C ASN A 567 -5.16 -27.17 -10.71
N ARG A 568 -4.03 -26.79 -11.29
CA ARG A 568 -3.29 -25.61 -10.84
C ARG A 568 -2.28 -25.12 -11.88
N ALA A 569 -2.07 -23.81 -11.91
CA ALA A 569 -0.89 -23.22 -12.51
C ALA A 569 0.21 -23.09 -11.44
N ILE A 570 1.44 -23.40 -11.79
CA ILE A 570 2.60 -23.37 -10.89
C ILE A 570 3.75 -22.60 -11.54
N ALA A 571 4.27 -21.59 -10.85
CA ALA A 571 5.57 -21.01 -11.12
C ALA A 571 6.54 -21.41 -10.01
N LEU A 572 7.67 -22.02 -10.37
CA LEU A 572 8.64 -22.54 -9.38
C LEU A 572 9.57 -21.47 -8.81
N PHE A 573 9.83 -20.43 -9.60
CA PHE A 573 10.70 -19.28 -9.25
C PHE A 573 9.99 -17.94 -9.48
N PRO A 574 8.81 -17.73 -8.86
CA PRO A 574 7.99 -16.56 -9.12
C PRO A 574 8.60 -15.28 -8.55
N THR A 575 9.32 -15.38 -7.43
CA THR A 575 9.91 -14.24 -6.75
C THR A 575 11.05 -13.70 -7.58
N SER A 576 11.94 -14.55 -8.04
CA SER A 576 12.99 -14.14 -8.96
C SER A 576 12.42 -13.62 -10.28
N THR A 577 11.55 -14.40 -10.94
CA THR A 577 11.11 -14.11 -12.32
C THR A 577 10.15 -12.93 -12.41
N PHE A 578 9.05 -12.94 -11.64
CA PHE A 578 7.96 -11.98 -11.82
C PHE A 578 8.01 -10.79 -10.86
N ILE A 579 8.63 -10.95 -9.68
CA ILE A 579 8.77 -9.86 -8.69
C ILE A 579 10.07 -9.10 -8.94
N TYR A 580 11.21 -9.78 -8.92
CA TYR A 580 12.51 -9.14 -9.07
C TYR A 580 13.00 -9.02 -10.52
N ARG A 581 12.23 -9.53 -11.50
CA ARG A 581 12.58 -9.49 -12.93
C ARG A 581 13.97 -10.08 -13.19
N ARG A 582 14.23 -11.28 -12.66
CA ARG A 582 15.46 -12.06 -12.82
C ARG A 582 15.14 -13.50 -13.18
N SER A 583 15.86 -14.05 -14.16
CA SER A 583 15.84 -15.48 -14.48
C SER A 583 17.26 -16.01 -14.33
N PHE A 584 17.45 -17.14 -13.65
CA PHE A 584 18.78 -17.74 -13.48
C PHE A 584 18.98 -18.86 -14.48
N VAL A 585 20.15 -18.89 -15.13
CA VAL A 585 20.56 -20.01 -15.96
C VAL A 585 20.81 -21.22 -15.07
N SER A 586 20.23 -22.35 -15.45
CA SER A 586 20.16 -23.58 -14.66
C SER A 586 20.54 -24.85 -15.42
N ALA A 587 21.48 -24.75 -16.36
CA ALA A 587 21.89 -25.89 -17.18
C ALA A 587 22.53 -26.99 -16.32
N GLN A 588 22.18 -28.25 -16.60
CA GLN A 588 22.58 -29.39 -15.76
C GLN A 588 23.80 -30.13 -16.32
N ASP A 589 23.83 -30.45 -17.63
CA ASP A 589 24.89 -31.28 -18.23
C ASP A 589 25.71 -30.52 -19.28
N SER A 590 26.95 -30.95 -19.54
CA SER A 590 27.85 -30.42 -20.58
C SER A 590 27.41 -30.84 -21.98
N VAL A 591 26.13 -30.70 -22.32
CA VAL A 591 25.69 -30.99 -23.68
C VAL A 591 26.31 -29.96 -24.62
N PRO A 592 26.89 -30.39 -25.76
CA PRO A 592 27.45 -29.46 -26.74
C PRO A 592 26.46 -28.35 -27.07
N ALA A 593 26.97 -27.11 -27.17
CA ALA A 593 26.24 -25.85 -27.34
C ALA A 593 25.15 -25.82 -28.44
N LYS A 594 25.06 -26.84 -29.30
CA LYS A 594 24.00 -27.02 -30.29
C LYS A 594 22.61 -27.25 -29.67
N GLN A 595 22.48 -27.87 -28.49
CA GLN A 595 21.17 -27.97 -27.79
C GLN A 595 20.80 -26.69 -27.03
N HIS A 596 21.78 -25.83 -26.71
CA HIS A 596 21.52 -24.54 -26.06
C HIS A 596 20.87 -23.50 -26.98
N ASN A 597 20.74 -23.75 -28.29
CA ASN A 597 19.90 -22.94 -29.19
C ASN A 597 18.50 -23.52 -29.34
N SER A 598 17.86 -23.92 -28.23
CA SER A 598 16.45 -24.28 -28.29
C SER A 598 15.61 -23.05 -28.63
N ASP A 599 14.55 -23.23 -29.43
CA ASP A 599 13.61 -22.16 -29.78
C ASP A 599 13.06 -21.46 -28.53
N TYR A 600 12.93 -22.20 -27.42
CA TYR A 600 12.52 -21.66 -26.12
C TYR A 600 13.53 -20.69 -25.54
N LYS A 601 14.83 -20.96 -25.63
CA LYS A 601 15.86 -20.02 -25.16
C LYS A 601 15.82 -18.74 -25.99
N ILE A 602 15.84 -18.87 -27.32
CA ILE A 602 15.80 -17.71 -28.24
C ILE A 602 14.55 -16.86 -27.96
N TRP A 603 13.39 -17.52 -27.85
CA TRP A 603 12.15 -16.86 -27.50
C TRP A 603 12.23 -16.16 -26.14
N PHE A 604 12.73 -16.85 -25.11
CA PHE A 604 12.76 -16.31 -23.75
C PHE A 604 13.75 -15.17 -23.62
N ASP A 605 14.91 -15.21 -24.28
CA ASP A 605 15.88 -14.11 -24.29
C ASP A 605 15.27 -12.84 -24.89
N SER A 606 14.53 -12.98 -26.00
CA SER A 606 13.78 -11.89 -26.63
C SER A 606 12.65 -11.35 -25.72
N TYR A 607 11.90 -12.27 -25.10
CA TYR A 607 10.85 -11.92 -24.16
C TYR A 607 11.39 -11.21 -22.92
N ALA A 608 12.47 -11.73 -22.35
CA ALA A 608 13.16 -11.21 -21.18
C ALA A 608 13.69 -9.80 -21.45
N THR A 609 14.31 -9.58 -22.61
CA THR A 609 14.75 -8.25 -23.06
C THR A 609 13.57 -7.27 -23.11
N THR A 610 12.47 -7.66 -23.76
CA THR A 610 11.25 -6.84 -23.86
C THR A 610 10.63 -6.53 -22.49
N ARG A 611 10.68 -7.50 -21.57
CA ARG A 611 10.10 -7.40 -20.22
C ARG A 611 11.07 -6.93 -19.15
N LYS A 612 12.30 -6.56 -19.54
CA LYS A 612 13.38 -6.16 -18.64
C LYS A 612 13.66 -7.20 -17.55
N ILE A 613 13.56 -8.49 -17.90
CA ILE A 613 13.96 -9.61 -17.05
C ILE A 613 15.45 -9.83 -17.28
N ASN A 614 16.25 -9.67 -16.23
CA ASN A 614 17.68 -9.90 -16.29
C ASN A 614 17.98 -11.41 -16.25
N ILE A 615 18.60 -11.95 -17.29
CA ILE A 615 19.04 -13.34 -17.33
C ILE A 615 20.44 -13.42 -16.71
N VAL A 616 20.54 -14.11 -15.58
CA VAL A 616 21.75 -14.23 -14.78
C VAL A 616 22.39 -15.59 -15.05
N GLY A 617 23.48 -15.59 -15.82
CA GLY A 617 24.39 -16.72 -15.97
C GLY A 617 25.37 -16.83 -14.80
N LEU A 618 26.53 -17.46 -15.01
CA LEU A 618 27.56 -17.54 -13.97
C LEU A 618 27.98 -16.14 -13.50
N THR A 619 27.90 -15.93 -12.18
CA THR A 619 28.49 -14.77 -11.49
C THR A 619 28.68 -15.10 -10.01
N HIS A 620 29.72 -14.52 -9.40
CA HIS A 620 29.96 -14.62 -7.96
C HIS A 620 29.12 -13.61 -7.15
N LYS A 621 28.27 -12.82 -7.81
CA LYS A 621 27.39 -11.88 -7.11
C LYS A 621 26.32 -12.64 -6.35
N VAL A 622 26.22 -12.40 -5.05
CA VAL A 622 25.11 -12.92 -4.23
C VAL A 622 23.87 -12.09 -4.52
N TYR A 623 22.80 -12.77 -4.92
CA TYR A 623 21.50 -12.15 -5.12
C TYR A 623 20.60 -12.43 -3.92
N ASN A 624 20.00 -11.37 -3.37
CA ASN A 624 18.98 -11.53 -2.33
C ASN A 624 17.70 -12.13 -2.94
N HIS A 625 16.99 -12.94 -2.13
CA HIS A 625 15.71 -13.56 -2.46
C HIS A 625 15.74 -14.56 -3.63
N VAL A 626 16.89 -15.17 -3.91
CA VAL A 626 16.95 -16.33 -4.81
C VAL A 626 16.35 -17.52 -4.09
N GLU A 627 15.45 -18.24 -4.75
CA GLU A 627 14.75 -19.38 -4.17
C GLU A 627 15.61 -20.67 -4.19
N ILE A 628 16.72 -20.66 -3.44
CA ILE A 628 17.66 -21.77 -3.24
C ILE A 628 17.26 -22.72 -2.09
N GLY A 629 17.91 -23.88 -2.00
CA GLY A 629 17.73 -24.88 -0.94
C GLY A 629 16.91 -26.08 -1.38
N GLN A 630 16.46 -26.89 -0.42
CA GLN A 630 15.49 -27.97 -0.67
C GLN A 630 14.13 -27.36 -0.97
N ARG A 631 13.56 -27.75 -2.10
CA ARG A 631 12.33 -27.24 -2.67
C ARG A 631 11.41 -28.41 -2.99
N PHE A 632 10.13 -28.14 -3.09
CA PHE A 632 9.18 -29.08 -3.66
C PHE A 632 8.08 -28.33 -4.38
N VAL A 633 7.44 -29.00 -5.35
CA VAL A 633 6.33 -28.41 -6.10
C VAL A 633 5.19 -28.07 -5.13
N GLY A 634 5.01 -26.77 -4.89
CA GLY A 634 4.00 -26.23 -4.00
C GLY A 634 4.48 -25.76 -2.63
N ASP A 635 5.80 -25.70 -2.42
CA ASP A 635 6.37 -25.02 -1.26
C ASP A 635 6.04 -23.52 -1.22
N HIS A 636 6.40 -22.87 -0.11
CA HIS A 636 6.15 -21.44 0.13
C HIS A 636 6.91 -20.50 -0.82
N HIS A 637 7.84 -21.02 -1.62
CA HIS A 637 8.57 -20.28 -2.64
C HIS A 637 7.92 -20.40 -4.03
N CYS A 638 7.02 -21.37 -4.23
CA CYS A 638 6.22 -21.49 -5.43
C CYS A 638 5.05 -20.49 -5.43
N TRP A 639 4.60 -20.14 -6.63
CA TRP A 639 3.31 -19.46 -6.79
C TRP A 639 2.33 -20.43 -7.42
N ILE A 640 1.35 -20.84 -6.64
CA ILE A 640 0.28 -21.74 -7.06
C ILE A 640 -1.00 -20.93 -7.28
N ILE A 641 -1.57 -21.05 -8.47
CA ILE A 641 -2.89 -20.51 -8.80
C ILE A 641 -3.82 -21.72 -8.97
N PRO A 642 -4.69 -22.00 -7.98
CA PRO A 642 -5.58 -23.15 -8.05
C PRO A 642 -6.64 -22.96 -9.13
N PHE A 643 -6.98 -24.05 -9.80
CA PHE A 643 -8.16 -24.17 -10.62
C PHE A 643 -9.37 -24.31 -9.69
N PHE A 644 -10.19 -23.27 -9.59
CA PHE A 644 -11.43 -23.35 -8.82
C PHE A 644 -12.48 -24.08 -9.65
N LYS A 645 -13.01 -25.20 -9.15
CA LYS A 645 -14.34 -25.63 -9.56
C LYS A 645 -15.33 -24.61 -8.98
N ASP A 646 -16.28 -24.15 -9.80
CA ASP A 646 -17.20 -23.08 -9.43
C ASP A 646 -18.04 -23.41 -8.17
N ASP A 647 -18.11 -24.68 -7.76
CA ASP A 647 -18.89 -25.18 -6.62
C ASP A 647 -18.08 -25.54 -5.35
N GLU A 648 -16.74 -25.49 -5.35
CA GLU A 648 -15.98 -25.94 -4.18
C GLU A 648 -15.78 -24.82 -3.14
N THR A 649 -16.42 -25.01 -1.99
CA THR A 649 -16.32 -24.15 -0.80
C THR A 649 -14.90 -24.10 -0.23
N PRO A 650 -14.51 -23.01 0.48
CA PRO A 650 -13.14 -22.77 0.97
C PRO A 650 -12.59 -23.76 2.01
N SER A 651 -13.31 -24.84 2.34
CA SER A 651 -12.88 -25.89 3.28
C SER A 651 -11.65 -26.68 2.79
N ILE A 652 -11.37 -26.67 1.48
CA ILE A 652 -10.21 -27.39 0.89
C ILE A 652 -8.86 -26.74 1.24
N ARG A 653 -8.83 -25.47 1.69
CA ARG A 653 -7.57 -24.80 2.06
C ARG A 653 -6.82 -25.44 3.22
N ARG A 654 -7.48 -26.22 4.10
CA ARG A 654 -6.83 -26.89 5.24
C ARG A 654 -6.23 -28.26 4.91
N LYS A 655 -6.50 -28.86 3.75
CA LYS A 655 -5.93 -30.17 3.36
C LYS A 655 -4.68 -30.07 2.47
N ALA A 656 -4.23 -28.87 2.12
CA ALA A 656 -3.02 -28.68 1.31
C ALA A 656 -1.71 -28.89 2.09
N GLU A 657 -1.76 -29.08 3.42
CA GLU A 657 -0.59 -29.25 4.29
C GLU A 657 0.04 -30.66 4.25
N GLY A 658 -0.49 -31.58 3.42
CA GLY A 658 0.06 -32.94 3.26
C GLY A 658 0.35 -33.33 1.81
N LEU A 659 0.47 -32.37 0.89
CA LEU A 659 0.91 -32.65 -0.47
C LEU A 659 2.44 -32.74 -0.46
N ASP A 660 2.97 -33.95 -0.36
CA ASP A 660 4.35 -34.27 -0.72
C ASP A 660 4.52 -34.02 -2.23
N GLY A 661 4.70 -32.74 -2.56
CA GLY A 661 5.05 -32.33 -3.91
C GLY A 661 6.41 -32.90 -4.28
N LEU A 662 6.62 -33.08 -5.57
CA LEU A 662 7.89 -33.56 -6.11
C LEU A 662 9.04 -32.67 -5.64
N ALA A 663 10.00 -33.28 -4.94
CA ALA A 663 11.09 -32.58 -4.31
C ALA A 663 12.27 -32.38 -5.27
N PHE A 664 12.97 -31.26 -5.11
CA PHE A 664 14.19 -30.92 -5.83
C PHE A 664 15.07 -30.02 -4.97
N GLU A 665 16.33 -29.86 -5.33
CA GLU A 665 17.23 -28.93 -4.64
C GLU A 665 17.74 -27.88 -5.63
N ALA A 666 17.66 -26.61 -5.25
CA ALA A 666 18.17 -25.48 -6.01
C ALA A 666 19.46 -24.99 -5.35
N LEU A 667 20.60 -25.31 -5.94
CA LEU A 667 21.92 -24.96 -5.44
C LEU A 667 22.47 -23.78 -6.25
N ASP A 668 23.05 -22.79 -5.59
CA ASP A 668 23.78 -21.72 -6.29
C ASP A 668 25.27 -22.05 -6.41
N TRP A 669 26.02 -21.16 -7.05
CA TRP A 669 27.46 -21.32 -7.30
C TRP A 669 28.31 -21.56 -6.06
N ARG A 670 27.83 -21.17 -4.87
CA ARG A 670 28.58 -21.39 -3.61
C ARG A 670 28.61 -22.86 -3.19
N SER A 671 27.70 -23.67 -3.71
CA SER A 671 27.72 -25.12 -3.50
C SER A 671 28.91 -25.82 -4.18
N GLY A 672 29.61 -25.15 -5.11
CA GLY A 672 30.64 -25.79 -5.94
C GLY A 672 30.09 -26.80 -6.96
N SER A 673 28.77 -26.98 -7.02
CA SER A 673 28.13 -27.97 -7.90
C SER A 673 27.68 -27.38 -9.24
N THR A 674 27.62 -26.05 -9.39
CA THR A 674 27.12 -25.40 -10.62
C THR A 674 28.14 -25.42 -11.76
N ARG A 675 27.66 -25.42 -13.00
CA ARG A 675 28.50 -25.27 -14.19
C ARG A 675 29.09 -23.86 -14.29
N THR A 676 30.15 -23.71 -15.10
CA THR A 676 30.83 -22.43 -15.35
C THR A 676 29.99 -21.41 -16.12
N ASP A 677 28.81 -21.78 -16.62
CA ASP A 677 27.88 -20.91 -17.35
C ASP A 677 26.57 -20.67 -16.58
N SER A 678 26.37 -21.35 -15.45
CA SER A 678 25.08 -21.44 -14.76
C SER A 678 25.16 -20.86 -13.35
N TYR A 679 24.15 -20.09 -12.95
CA TYR A 679 24.07 -19.57 -11.58
C TYR A 679 23.45 -20.59 -10.62
N LEU A 680 22.45 -21.34 -11.10
CA LEU A 680 21.78 -22.38 -10.34
C LEU A 680 22.07 -23.77 -10.90
N ARG A 681 22.04 -24.77 -10.04
CA ARG A 681 21.91 -26.18 -10.39
C ARG A 681 20.64 -26.71 -9.75
N LEU A 682 19.79 -27.37 -10.53
CA LEU A 682 18.60 -28.03 -10.02
C LEU A 682 18.85 -29.53 -9.94
N GLY A 683 19.12 -30.03 -8.74
CA GLY A 683 19.41 -31.44 -8.48
C GLY A 683 18.28 -32.19 -7.78
N GLU A 684 18.48 -33.49 -7.64
CA GLU A 684 17.74 -34.27 -6.65
C GLU A 684 18.11 -33.84 -5.24
N PRO A 685 17.15 -33.86 -4.29
CA PRO A 685 17.44 -33.51 -2.92
C PRO A 685 18.55 -34.39 -2.34
N ARG A 686 19.54 -33.77 -1.67
CA ARG A 686 20.56 -34.45 -0.84
C ARG A 686 21.61 -35.27 -1.59
N ILE A 687 21.60 -35.32 -2.92
CA ILE A 687 22.63 -36.04 -3.69
C ILE A 687 23.95 -35.25 -3.79
N TRP A 688 23.87 -33.92 -3.82
CA TRP A 688 25.01 -33.04 -4.16
C TRP A 688 25.62 -32.30 -2.94
N ARG A 689 25.39 -32.82 -1.73
CA ARG A 689 25.86 -32.21 -0.47
C ARG A 689 27.13 -32.86 0.06
#